data_AF-A0A1I7FN23-F1
#
_entry.id   AF-A0A1I7FN23-F1
#
_cell.length_a   1.000
_cell.length_b   1.000
_cell.length_c   1.000
_cell.angle_alpha   90.00
_cell.angle_beta   90.00
_cell.angle_gamma   90.00
#
_symmetry.space_group_name_H-M   'P 1'
#
loop_
_entity.id
_entity.type
_entity.pdbx_description
1 polymer ?
#
loop_
_entity_poly.entity_id
_entity_poly.type
_entity_poly.pdbx_seq_one_letter_code
_entity_poly.pdbx_strand_id
1 'polypeptide(L)'
;MKKRIALISEHASPIAAIGGTDTGGQNIAVAELARHLAALGYEIDVFTRWDDRRVPKILNWRDGIRIVHVEAGPVTFIPKEKLLPHMPAFTRNILRFMKTENNRYKLVHAHFFMSGLVAADIKRKLGIPFIVTFHALAKVRRLHQGGNDWFPDEGFAIEERVIAEADQIVALCPQDRDDLVNLYEADPGKITVIPNGFRPDEIYPLDKLFARMALKLDPQEKIILQLGRMVRRKGVDNVIKALGYMRREHNFEARLLIVGGESDEPDPKTTPEIGRLQKLAEAEGAGDLVTFVGRRPRDMLHYYYSACDVFTTTPWYEPFGITPLEAMACGTPVIGSNVGGIKSTVMDGRTGFLVPPNDPASLGRRIIELLSSNKLMTYFKENAIRHVNQNYTWMKATHLTANMYERIATQNPLRADDEEDSLSYIDDSFGALIETIEKSRRKIRLATLDSAQAIYRSLARGGKVLVCGNGGSAAEAQHFAAELMGRFEANGRRGLPAMALTADTAFVTAWSNDYTFDDVFARQVEAHGQPGDVLVVISSSGQSVNLVKALRTARRREMFCIGLLGKEGGPASELTDVSIIVPSNETSRIQEVQLLVLHVLSHLIEQQIVVDDLDTIQITEEWSIKHFQVQGLAKNVNKRKIKHESTKCD
;
A
#
# COMPACT_ATOMS: atom_id res chain seq x y z
N MET A 1 -0.16 -11.08 19.59
CA MET A 1 -0.68 -12.24 18.80
C MET A 1 -0.76 -11.87 17.32
N LYS A 2 -0.50 -12.79 16.38
CA LYS A 2 -0.68 -12.54 14.94
C LYS A 2 -2.16 -12.27 14.62
N LYS A 3 -2.44 -11.33 13.71
CA LYS A 3 -3.80 -10.97 13.29
C LYS A 3 -4.35 -12.03 12.34
N ARG A 4 -5.42 -12.72 12.73
CA ARG A 4 -6.06 -13.75 11.90
C ARG A 4 -7.23 -13.18 11.11
N ILE A 5 -7.21 -13.37 9.79
CA ILE A 5 -8.21 -12.88 8.83
C ILE A 5 -8.88 -14.07 8.15
N ALA A 6 -10.20 -14.00 8.04
CA ALA A 6 -10.98 -14.97 7.27
C ALA A 6 -11.22 -14.42 5.85
N LEU A 7 -10.63 -15.04 4.83
CA LEU A 7 -11.05 -14.81 3.45
C LEU A 7 -12.15 -15.81 3.10
N ILE A 8 -13.28 -15.35 2.57
CA ILE A 8 -14.38 -16.23 2.14
C ILE A 8 -14.51 -16.14 0.63
N SER A 9 -14.40 -17.28 -0.05
CA SER A 9 -14.53 -17.42 -1.50
C SER A 9 -15.21 -18.75 -1.81
N GLU A 10 -16.55 -18.75 -1.85
CA GLU A 10 -17.34 -19.98 -1.81
C GLU A 10 -17.14 -20.88 -3.04
N HIS A 11 -16.94 -20.30 -4.22
CA HIS A 11 -16.80 -21.03 -5.49
C HIS A 11 -15.37 -20.98 -6.08
N ALA A 12 -14.58 -19.98 -5.71
CA ALA A 12 -13.26 -19.74 -6.29
C ALA A 12 -12.16 -20.11 -5.29
N SER A 13 -11.85 -21.41 -5.23
CA SER A 13 -10.74 -21.92 -4.41
C SER A 13 -9.38 -21.44 -4.94
N PRO A 14 -8.45 -20.98 -4.08
CA PRO A 14 -7.12 -20.50 -4.51
C PRO A 14 -6.19 -21.61 -4.99
N ILE A 15 -6.54 -22.87 -4.72
CA ILE A 15 -5.77 -24.06 -5.14
C ILE A 15 -6.40 -24.79 -6.34
N ALA A 16 -7.51 -24.28 -6.88
CA ALA A 16 -8.13 -24.87 -8.07
C ALA A 16 -7.17 -24.77 -9.26
N ALA A 17 -7.09 -25.85 -10.06
CA ALA A 17 -6.27 -25.87 -11.26
C ALA A 17 -6.70 -24.74 -12.21
N ILE A 18 -5.82 -23.77 -12.43
CA ILE A 18 -6.09 -22.57 -13.23
C ILE A 18 -6.46 -22.98 -14.67
N GLY A 19 -7.61 -22.50 -15.15
CA GLY A 19 -8.15 -22.77 -16.49
C GLY A 19 -9.23 -23.86 -16.58
N GLY A 20 -9.77 -24.38 -15.48
CA GLY A 20 -11.04 -25.14 -15.48
C GLY A 20 -12.30 -24.25 -15.45
N THR A 21 -13.46 -24.87 -15.66
CA THR A 21 -14.79 -24.26 -15.92
C THR A 21 -15.21 -23.09 -15.02
N ASP A 22 -14.75 -23.02 -13.77
CA ASP A 22 -15.02 -21.89 -12.85
C ASP A 22 -13.76 -21.25 -12.23
N THR A 23 -12.59 -21.50 -12.81
CA THR A 23 -11.34 -20.83 -12.39
C THR A 23 -11.07 -19.58 -13.23
N GLY A 24 -10.79 -18.46 -12.55
CA GLY A 24 -10.57 -17.18 -13.24
C GLY A 24 -9.90 -16.14 -12.36
N GLY A 25 -10.15 -14.86 -12.67
CA GLY A 25 -9.51 -13.74 -12.00
C GLY A 25 -9.75 -13.70 -10.49
N GLN A 26 -10.91 -14.17 -9.99
CA GLN A 26 -11.20 -14.25 -8.56
C GLN A 26 -10.27 -15.24 -7.85
N ASN A 27 -10.01 -16.44 -8.41
CA ASN A 27 -9.10 -17.41 -7.81
C ASN A 27 -7.70 -16.83 -7.66
N ILE A 28 -7.21 -16.17 -8.72
CA ILE A 28 -5.90 -15.48 -8.72
C ILE A 28 -5.89 -14.38 -7.66
N ALA A 29 -6.94 -13.56 -7.59
CA ALA A 29 -7.02 -12.48 -6.63
C ALA A 29 -7.00 -12.96 -5.18
N VAL A 30 -7.78 -13.98 -4.84
CA VAL A 30 -7.81 -14.56 -3.48
C VAL A 30 -6.48 -15.21 -3.14
N ALA A 31 -5.90 -15.98 -4.06
CA ALA A 31 -4.60 -16.63 -3.87
C ALA A 31 -3.47 -15.62 -3.63
N GLU A 32 -3.39 -14.58 -4.47
CA GLU A 32 -2.34 -13.58 -4.39
C GLU A 32 -2.52 -12.65 -3.20
N LEU A 33 -3.76 -12.28 -2.85
CA LEU A 33 -4.04 -11.52 -1.64
C LEU A 33 -3.63 -12.30 -0.40
N ALA A 34 -4.03 -13.57 -0.27
CA ALA A 34 -3.65 -14.42 0.85
C ALA A 34 -2.12 -14.54 0.98
N ARG A 35 -1.42 -14.77 -0.14
CA ARG A 35 0.04 -14.92 -0.19
C ARG A 35 0.77 -13.68 0.31
N HIS A 36 0.39 -12.50 -0.19
CA HIS A 36 1.05 -11.26 0.21
C HIS A 36 0.66 -10.82 1.62
N LEU A 37 -0.57 -11.05 2.07
CA LEU A 37 -0.96 -10.76 3.45
C LEU A 37 -0.17 -11.63 4.44
N ALA A 38 -0.01 -12.93 4.15
CA ALA A 38 0.82 -13.79 4.99
C ALA A 38 2.28 -13.31 5.06
N ALA A 39 2.83 -12.82 3.93
CA ALA A 39 4.17 -12.21 3.90
C ALA A 39 4.27 -10.91 4.74
N LEU A 40 3.16 -10.20 4.96
CA LEU A 40 3.06 -9.05 5.88
C LEU A 40 2.83 -9.47 7.35
N GLY A 41 2.77 -10.77 7.65
CA GLY A 41 2.66 -11.32 9.01
C GLY A 41 1.23 -11.65 9.47
N TYR A 42 0.22 -11.53 8.58
CA TYR A 42 -1.14 -11.98 8.89
C TYR A 42 -1.24 -13.52 8.89
N GLU A 43 -2.14 -14.06 9.70
CA GLU A 43 -2.59 -15.45 9.55
C GLU A 43 -3.88 -15.48 8.74
N ILE A 44 -3.91 -16.26 7.66
CA ILE A 44 -5.02 -16.28 6.71
C ILE A 44 -5.67 -17.65 6.72
N ASP A 45 -6.98 -17.68 6.95
CA ASP A 45 -7.81 -18.84 6.63
C ASP A 45 -8.69 -18.49 5.43
N VAL A 46 -8.59 -19.28 4.36
CA VAL A 46 -9.44 -19.16 3.18
C VAL A 46 -10.54 -20.21 3.26
N PHE A 47 -11.78 -19.76 3.45
CA PHE A 47 -12.97 -20.61 3.45
C PHE A 47 -13.51 -20.76 2.04
N THR A 48 -13.58 -21.99 1.56
CA THR A 48 -14.12 -22.33 0.23
C THR A 48 -14.93 -23.62 0.31
N ARG A 49 -15.85 -23.86 -0.62
CA ARG A 49 -16.72 -25.04 -0.57
C ARG A 49 -15.90 -26.31 -0.81
N TRP A 50 -16.24 -27.37 -0.08
CA TRP A 50 -15.65 -28.69 -0.30
C TRP A 50 -16.36 -29.39 -1.47
N ASP A 51 -15.71 -29.44 -2.62
CA ASP A 51 -16.22 -30.00 -3.87
C ASP A 51 -15.48 -31.25 -4.36
N ASP A 52 -14.34 -31.60 -3.74
CA ASP A 52 -13.55 -32.79 -4.03
C ASP A 52 -13.09 -33.51 -2.76
N ARG A 53 -13.56 -34.76 -2.58
CA ARG A 53 -13.21 -35.61 -1.43
C ARG A 53 -11.73 -35.98 -1.35
N ARG A 54 -10.98 -35.84 -2.43
CA ARG A 54 -9.52 -36.11 -2.46
C ARG A 54 -8.74 -35.02 -1.74
N VAL A 55 -9.33 -33.83 -1.57
CA VAL A 55 -8.71 -32.70 -0.88
C VAL A 55 -9.09 -32.73 0.60
N PRO A 56 -8.15 -32.56 1.55
CA PRO A 56 -8.47 -32.59 2.98
C PRO A 56 -9.34 -31.40 3.41
N LYS A 57 -10.14 -31.58 4.47
CA LYS A 57 -10.99 -30.51 5.04
C LYS A 57 -10.20 -29.26 5.45
N ILE A 58 -8.97 -29.43 5.92
CA ILE A 58 -8.04 -28.34 6.21
C ILE A 58 -6.72 -28.65 5.51
N LEU A 59 -6.23 -27.72 4.70
CA LEU A 59 -4.95 -27.80 4.01
C LEU A 59 -4.07 -26.64 4.47
N ASN A 60 -2.92 -26.93 5.09
CA ASN A 60 -1.87 -25.93 5.33
C ASN A 60 -1.16 -25.68 3.99
N TRP A 61 -1.59 -24.65 3.26
CA TRP A 61 -1.13 -24.42 1.89
C TRP A 61 0.26 -23.78 1.86
N ARG A 62 0.49 -22.80 2.73
CA ARG A 62 1.77 -22.10 2.91
C ARG A 62 1.90 -21.63 4.37
N ASP A 63 3.09 -21.22 4.77
CA ASP A 63 3.30 -20.59 6.08
C ASP A 63 2.34 -19.40 6.26
N GLY A 64 1.56 -19.45 7.34
CA GLY A 64 0.54 -18.44 7.64
C GLY A 64 -0.75 -18.54 6.81
N ILE A 65 -0.94 -19.57 5.96
CA ILE A 65 -2.16 -19.73 5.13
C ILE A 65 -2.73 -21.14 5.24
N ARG A 66 -3.99 -21.25 5.71
CA ARG A 66 -4.78 -22.49 5.63
C ARG A 66 -5.94 -22.34 4.66
N ILE A 67 -6.23 -23.39 3.91
CA ILE A 67 -7.47 -23.53 3.14
C ILE A 67 -8.42 -24.40 3.95
N VAL A 68 -9.58 -23.87 4.29
CA VAL A 68 -10.63 -24.56 5.04
C VAL A 68 -11.75 -24.90 4.07
N HIS A 69 -11.84 -26.18 3.70
CA HIS A 69 -12.89 -26.70 2.83
C HIS A 69 -14.15 -26.95 3.66
N VAL A 70 -15.19 -26.17 3.39
CA VAL A 70 -16.43 -26.16 4.14
C VAL A 70 -17.47 -27.03 3.45
N GLU A 71 -18.02 -27.96 4.21
CA GLU A 71 -19.10 -28.83 3.75
C GLU A 71 -20.39 -28.02 3.56
N ALA A 72 -20.92 -27.96 2.34
CA ALA A 72 -22.18 -27.27 2.04
C ALA A 72 -22.82 -27.83 0.77
N GLY A 73 -23.73 -28.80 0.93
CA GLY A 73 -24.25 -29.59 -0.18
C GLY A 73 -23.33 -30.77 -0.54
N PRO A 74 -23.55 -31.45 -1.68
CA PRO A 74 -22.74 -32.61 -2.08
C PRO A 74 -21.29 -32.22 -2.39
N VAL A 75 -20.34 -33.09 -2.01
CA VAL A 75 -18.89 -32.92 -2.26
C VAL A 75 -18.55 -33.35 -3.70
N THR A 76 -19.06 -32.58 -4.65
CA THR A 76 -18.89 -32.74 -6.10
C THR A 76 -18.84 -31.36 -6.74
N PHE A 77 -18.37 -31.18 -7.97
CA PHE A 77 -18.51 -29.90 -8.66
C PHE A 77 -20.00 -29.46 -8.74
N ILE A 78 -20.28 -28.20 -8.41
CA ILE A 78 -21.60 -27.56 -8.60
C ILE A 78 -21.34 -26.22 -9.30
N PRO A 79 -21.99 -25.95 -10.45
CA PRO A 79 -21.88 -24.66 -11.11
C PRO A 79 -22.25 -23.52 -10.15
N LYS A 80 -21.49 -22.44 -10.15
CA LYS A 80 -21.68 -21.33 -9.20
C LYS A 80 -23.09 -20.72 -9.22
N GLU A 81 -23.78 -20.75 -10.36
CA GLU A 81 -25.15 -20.24 -10.51
C GLU A 81 -26.17 -21.06 -9.68
N LYS A 82 -25.80 -22.29 -9.30
CA LYS A 82 -26.62 -23.20 -8.49
C LYS A 82 -26.17 -23.30 -7.03
N LEU A 83 -25.20 -22.50 -6.59
CA LEU A 83 -24.62 -22.61 -5.24
C LEU A 83 -25.44 -21.90 -4.15
N LEU A 84 -26.25 -20.91 -4.51
CA LEU A 84 -26.96 -20.07 -3.54
C LEU A 84 -27.75 -20.87 -2.48
N PRO A 85 -28.51 -21.94 -2.81
CA PRO A 85 -29.23 -22.76 -1.82
C PRO A 85 -28.35 -23.42 -0.75
N HIS A 86 -27.04 -23.55 -0.99
CA HIS A 86 -26.10 -24.17 -0.06
C HIS A 86 -25.47 -23.18 0.92
N MET A 87 -25.62 -21.86 0.69
CA MET A 87 -25.02 -20.82 1.55
C MET A 87 -25.46 -20.91 3.02
N PRO A 88 -26.71 -21.26 3.38
CA PRO A 88 -27.08 -21.46 4.79
C PRO A 88 -26.26 -22.56 5.48
N ALA A 89 -25.98 -23.68 4.80
CA ALA A 89 -25.14 -24.74 5.34
C ALA A 89 -23.66 -24.32 5.45
N PHE A 90 -23.18 -23.61 4.43
CA PHE A 90 -21.84 -23.03 4.38
C PHE A 90 -21.61 -22.07 5.57
N THR A 91 -22.52 -21.11 5.79
CA THR A 91 -22.49 -20.18 6.93
C THR A 91 -22.48 -20.91 8.27
N ARG A 92 -23.39 -21.89 8.46
CA ARG A 92 -23.45 -22.65 9.73
C ARG A 92 -22.13 -23.37 10.04
N ASN A 93 -21.50 -23.95 9.03
CA ASN A 93 -20.28 -24.73 9.21
C ASN A 93 -19.04 -23.83 9.39
N ILE A 94 -18.99 -22.64 8.77
CA ILE A 94 -17.96 -21.63 9.08
C ILE A 94 -18.10 -21.14 10.52
N LEU A 95 -19.31 -20.79 10.97
CA LEU A 95 -19.53 -20.35 12.35
C LEU A 95 -19.12 -21.41 13.38
N ARG A 96 -19.41 -22.68 13.10
CA ARG A 96 -18.97 -23.80 13.94
C ARG A 96 -17.44 -23.88 13.99
N PHE A 97 -16.78 -23.75 12.84
CA PHE A 97 -15.32 -23.75 12.77
C PHE A 97 -14.70 -22.56 13.50
N MET A 98 -15.25 -21.35 13.33
CA MET A 98 -14.77 -20.16 14.05
C MET A 98 -14.89 -20.32 15.56
N LYS A 99 -16.00 -20.91 16.03
CA LYS A 99 -16.21 -21.22 17.45
C LYS A 99 -15.19 -22.23 17.97
N THR A 100 -14.85 -23.28 17.20
CA THR A 100 -13.82 -24.26 17.62
C THR A 100 -12.41 -23.67 17.65
N GLU A 101 -12.17 -22.60 16.91
CA GLU A 101 -10.91 -21.85 16.90
C GLU A 101 -10.93 -20.65 17.87
N ASN A 102 -11.81 -20.67 18.89
CA ASN A 102 -11.98 -19.61 19.90
C ASN A 102 -12.23 -18.21 19.31
N ASN A 103 -12.96 -18.10 18.20
CA ASN A 103 -13.35 -16.83 17.57
C ASN A 103 -12.20 -15.84 17.31
N ARG A 104 -10.99 -16.34 17.01
CA ARG A 104 -9.76 -15.54 16.88
C ARG A 104 -9.69 -14.59 15.67
N TYR A 105 -10.77 -14.46 14.89
CA TYR A 105 -10.78 -13.66 13.66
C TYR A 105 -11.10 -12.21 13.95
N LYS A 106 -10.24 -11.31 13.48
CA LYS A 106 -10.44 -9.87 13.64
C LYS A 106 -11.26 -9.24 12.50
N LEU A 107 -11.33 -9.91 11.35
CA LEU A 107 -11.97 -9.40 10.14
C LEU A 107 -12.34 -10.54 9.19
N VAL A 108 -13.44 -10.37 8.46
CA VAL A 108 -13.82 -11.20 7.31
C VAL A 108 -13.65 -10.39 6.03
N HIS A 109 -13.04 -10.95 4.99
CA HIS A 109 -13.06 -10.38 3.64
C HIS A 109 -13.72 -11.38 2.69
N ALA A 110 -14.94 -11.05 2.28
CA ALA A 110 -15.73 -11.83 1.34
C ALA A 110 -15.38 -11.48 -0.11
N HIS A 111 -15.30 -12.50 -0.95
CA HIS A 111 -15.12 -12.37 -2.39
C HIS A 111 -16.33 -12.97 -3.11
N PHE A 112 -17.07 -12.13 -3.84
CA PHE A 112 -18.36 -12.40 -4.48
C PHE A 112 -19.59 -12.26 -3.54
N PHE A 113 -20.78 -12.06 -4.12
CA PHE A 113 -21.99 -11.71 -3.37
C PHE A 113 -22.46 -12.81 -2.41
N MET A 114 -22.29 -14.09 -2.77
CA MET A 114 -22.66 -15.21 -1.90
C MET A 114 -21.74 -15.29 -0.68
N SER A 115 -20.43 -15.09 -0.84
CA SER A 115 -19.52 -14.90 0.30
C SER A 115 -19.88 -13.67 1.12
N GLY A 116 -20.34 -12.59 0.48
CA GLY A 116 -20.83 -11.39 1.15
C GLY A 116 -22.02 -11.69 2.05
N LEU A 117 -22.98 -12.49 1.58
CA LEU A 117 -24.12 -12.94 2.37
C LEU A 117 -23.68 -13.71 3.63
N VAL A 118 -22.71 -14.61 3.46
CA VAL A 118 -22.11 -15.38 4.56
C VAL A 118 -21.41 -14.45 5.56
N ALA A 119 -20.66 -13.46 5.08
CA ALA A 119 -19.96 -12.50 5.92
C ALA A 119 -20.92 -11.58 6.70
N ALA A 120 -22.02 -11.13 6.07
CA ALA A 120 -23.08 -10.39 6.74
C ALA A 120 -23.70 -11.20 7.89
N ASP A 121 -23.96 -12.50 7.68
CA ASP A 121 -24.46 -13.38 8.72
C ASP A 121 -23.43 -13.62 9.84
N ILE A 122 -22.13 -13.70 9.52
CA ILE A 122 -21.04 -13.78 10.50
C ILE A 122 -20.99 -12.51 11.35
N LYS A 123 -21.05 -11.33 10.72
CA LYS A 123 -21.10 -10.05 11.43
C LYS A 123 -22.30 -9.95 12.35
N ARG A 124 -23.50 -10.34 11.94
CA ARG A 124 -24.67 -10.31 12.83
C ARG A 124 -24.54 -11.24 14.04
N LYS A 125 -23.86 -12.38 13.91
CA LYS A 125 -23.79 -13.41 14.97
C LYS A 125 -22.58 -13.28 15.90
N LEU A 126 -21.43 -12.91 15.35
CA LEU A 126 -20.16 -12.81 16.06
C LEU A 126 -19.67 -11.36 16.15
N GLY A 127 -20.35 -10.44 15.48
CA GLY A 127 -19.97 -9.04 15.40
C GLY A 127 -18.72 -8.77 14.52
N ILE A 128 -18.03 -9.78 14.02
CA ILE A 128 -16.77 -9.59 13.30
C ILE A 128 -17.01 -8.69 12.07
N PRO A 129 -16.29 -7.56 11.93
CA PRO A 129 -16.48 -6.66 10.79
C PRO A 129 -16.15 -7.37 9.48
N PHE A 130 -16.76 -6.93 8.39
CA PHE A 130 -16.46 -7.50 7.08
C PHE A 130 -16.30 -6.49 5.95
N ILE A 131 -15.45 -6.90 5.02
CA ILE A 131 -15.20 -6.27 3.73
C ILE A 131 -15.79 -7.17 2.65
N VAL A 132 -16.26 -6.59 1.56
CA VAL A 132 -16.62 -7.34 0.35
C VAL A 132 -15.91 -6.80 -0.90
N THR A 133 -15.37 -7.71 -1.71
CA THR A 133 -15.02 -7.47 -3.11
C THR A 133 -16.00 -8.26 -3.99
N PHE A 134 -16.84 -7.59 -4.77
CA PHE A 134 -17.88 -8.29 -5.52
C PHE A 134 -17.36 -9.09 -6.72
N HIS A 135 -16.26 -8.68 -7.36
CA HIS A 135 -15.71 -9.23 -8.61
C HIS A 135 -16.64 -9.17 -9.83
N ALA A 136 -17.96 -9.20 -9.66
CA ALA A 136 -18.98 -8.88 -10.66
C ALA A 136 -20.31 -8.59 -9.95
N LEU A 137 -20.99 -7.50 -10.32
CA LEU A 137 -22.26 -7.07 -9.74
C LEU A 137 -23.46 -7.61 -10.53
N ALA A 138 -24.51 -8.09 -9.87
CA ALA A 138 -25.69 -8.68 -10.51
C ALA A 138 -26.41 -7.70 -11.46
N LYS A 139 -26.67 -6.45 -11.06
CA LYS A 139 -27.33 -5.45 -11.91
C LYS A 139 -26.51 -5.18 -13.17
N VAL A 140 -25.19 -5.08 -13.05
CA VAL A 140 -24.29 -4.89 -14.18
C VAL A 140 -24.24 -6.13 -15.09
N ARG A 141 -24.18 -7.34 -14.51
CA ARG A 141 -24.26 -8.59 -15.28
C ARG A 141 -25.56 -8.65 -16.07
N ARG A 142 -26.71 -8.36 -15.44
CA ARG A 142 -28.03 -8.38 -16.07
C ARG A 142 -28.14 -7.36 -17.21
N LEU A 143 -27.62 -6.14 -17.02
CA LEU A 143 -27.58 -5.10 -18.06
C LEU A 143 -26.85 -5.55 -19.33
N HIS A 144 -25.74 -6.29 -19.19
CA HIS A 144 -24.92 -6.71 -20.33
C HIS A 144 -25.26 -8.11 -20.88
N GLN A 145 -25.76 -9.02 -20.06
CA GLN A 145 -25.99 -10.42 -20.46
C GLN A 145 -27.48 -10.72 -20.71
N GLY A 146 -28.40 -9.88 -20.22
CA GLY A 146 -29.83 -10.07 -20.36
C GLY A 146 -30.26 -11.46 -19.87
N GLY A 147 -31.03 -12.19 -20.70
CA GLY A 147 -31.47 -13.56 -20.41
C GLY A 147 -30.36 -14.62 -20.36
N ASN A 148 -29.10 -14.27 -20.64
CA ASN A 148 -27.96 -15.18 -20.48
C ASN A 148 -27.28 -15.05 -19.10
N ASP A 149 -27.79 -14.20 -18.21
CA ASP A 149 -27.40 -14.19 -16.80
C ASP A 149 -28.19 -15.25 -16.03
N TRP A 150 -27.59 -16.41 -15.83
CA TRP A 150 -28.24 -17.58 -15.21
C TRP A 150 -28.24 -17.55 -13.68
N PHE A 151 -27.76 -16.46 -13.07
CA PHE A 151 -27.85 -16.28 -11.61
C PHE A 151 -29.29 -15.97 -11.18
N PRO A 152 -29.70 -16.47 -10.00
CA PRO A 152 -31.02 -16.19 -9.43
C PRO A 152 -31.26 -14.69 -9.19
N ASP A 153 -32.50 -14.24 -9.40
CA ASP A 153 -32.90 -12.84 -9.19
C ASP A 153 -32.79 -12.42 -7.71
N GLU A 154 -32.85 -13.38 -6.78
CA GLU A 154 -32.55 -13.18 -5.35
C GLU A 154 -31.17 -12.54 -5.13
N GLY A 155 -30.24 -12.69 -6.08
CA GLY A 155 -28.93 -12.07 -6.06
C GLY A 155 -28.98 -10.54 -5.94
N PHE A 156 -29.99 -9.87 -6.51
CA PHE A 156 -30.11 -8.40 -6.41
C PHE A 156 -30.32 -7.95 -4.95
N ALA A 157 -31.31 -8.53 -4.28
CA ALA A 157 -31.63 -8.22 -2.89
C ALA A 157 -30.50 -8.64 -1.94
N ILE A 158 -29.77 -9.71 -2.26
CA ILE A 158 -28.60 -10.12 -1.50
C ILE A 158 -27.47 -9.10 -1.63
N GLU A 159 -27.15 -8.64 -2.83
CA GLU A 159 -26.11 -7.63 -3.03
C GLU A 159 -26.46 -6.32 -2.31
N GLU A 160 -27.72 -5.86 -2.38
CA GLU A 160 -28.20 -4.68 -1.64
C GLU A 160 -28.01 -4.83 -0.13
N ARG A 161 -28.38 -5.99 0.44
CA ARG A 161 -28.15 -6.30 1.85
C ARG A 161 -26.65 -6.25 2.19
N VAL A 162 -25.82 -6.90 1.37
CA VAL A 162 -24.38 -7.00 1.60
C VAL A 162 -23.73 -5.62 1.56
N ILE A 163 -24.11 -4.77 0.58
CA ILE A 163 -23.63 -3.39 0.46
C ILE A 163 -24.01 -2.57 1.70
N ALA A 164 -25.26 -2.68 2.15
CA ALA A 164 -25.73 -1.95 3.33
C ALA A 164 -24.98 -2.36 4.62
N GLU A 165 -24.75 -3.66 4.81
CA GLU A 165 -24.17 -4.21 6.04
C GLU A 165 -22.63 -4.20 6.08
N ALA A 166 -21.96 -4.09 4.92
CA ALA A 166 -20.50 -4.07 4.84
C ALA A 166 -19.91 -2.88 5.61
N ASP A 167 -18.76 -3.12 6.25
CA ASP A 167 -17.96 -2.07 6.88
C ASP A 167 -17.14 -1.30 5.84
N GLN A 168 -16.66 -2.01 4.82
CA GLN A 168 -16.03 -1.45 3.62
C GLN A 168 -16.32 -2.33 2.39
N ILE A 169 -16.29 -1.71 1.22
CA ILE A 169 -16.47 -2.32 -0.09
C ILE A 169 -15.23 -2.00 -0.91
N VAL A 170 -14.63 -3.04 -1.49
CA VAL A 170 -13.52 -2.88 -2.43
C VAL A 170 -14.07 -2.84 -3.85
N ALA A 171 -13.91 -1.69 -4.51
CA ALA A 171 -14.13 -1.54 -5.94
C ALA A 171 -12.81 -1.82 -6.68
N LEU A 172 -12.85 -2.60 -7.76
CA LEU A 172 -11.63 -2.96 -8.51
C LEU A 172 -11.17 -1.84 -9.46
N CYS A 173 -12.06 -0.92 -9.82
CA CYS A 173 -11.74 0.23 -10.66
C CYS A 173 -12.72 1.39 -10.42
N PRO A 174 -12.44 2.61 -10.92
CA PRO A 174 -13.37 3.74 -10.84
C PRO A 174 -14.78 3.43 -11.39
N GLN A 175 -14.89 2.70 -12.51
CA GLN A 175 -16.21 2.32 -13.03
C GLN A 175 -16.97 1.42 -12.07
N ASP A 176 -16.30 0.46 -11.42
CA ASP A 176 -16.90 -0.45 -10.45
C ASP A 176 -17.43 0.32 -9.22
N ARG A 177 -16.68 1.33 -8.76
CA ARG A 177 -17.17 2.27 -7.74
C ARG A 177 -18.40 3.03 -8.23
N ASP A 178 -18.36 3.56 -9.44
CA ASP A 178 -19.46 4.34 -9.98
C ASP A 178 -20.72 3.47 -10.18
N ASP A 179 -20.56 2.19 -10.55
CA ASP A 179 -21.65 1.22 -10.65
C ASP A 179 -22.25 0.90 -9.26
N LEU A 180 -21.41 0.74 -8.21
CA LEU A 180 -21.88 0.58 -6.83
C LEU A 180 -22.70 1.78 -6.36
N VAL A 181 -22.25 3.00 -6.63
CA VAL A 181 -22.96 4.23 -6.23
C VAL A 181 -24.25 4.39 -7.04
N ASN A 182 -24.18 4.28 -8.36
CA ASN A 182 -25.30 4.63 -9.23
C ASN A 182 -26.39 3.55 -9.30
N LEU A 183 -26.03 2.27 -9.16
CA LEU A 183 -26.98 1.16 -9.30
C LEU A 183 -27.45 0.60 -7.96
N TYR A 184 -26.68 0.78 -6.89
CA TYR A 184 -26.98 0.23 -5.56
C TYR A 184 -27.05 1.28 -4.46
N GLU A 185 -26.89 2.57 -4.79
CA GLU A 185 -26.91 3.66 -3.82
C GLU A 185 -25.90 3.45 -2.67
N ALA A 186 -24.79 2.77 -2.98
CA ALA A 186 -23.76 2.48 -2.01
C ALA A 186 -23.13 3.78 -1.48
N ASP A 187 -22.95 3.89 -0.16
CA ASP A 187 -22.29 5.02 0.48
C ASP A 187 -20.84 5.16 -0.03
N PRO A 188 -20.48 6.27 -0.72
CA PRO A 188 -19.12 6.47 -1.22
C PRO A 188 -18.05 6.42 -0.12
N GLY A 189 -18.39 6.77 1.13
CA GLY A 189 -17.48 6.69 2.28
C GLY A 189 -17.10 5.25 2.67
N LYS A 190 -17.89 4.27 2.24
CA LYS A 190 -17.63 2.84 2.42
C LYS A 190 -16.90 2.20 1.25
N ILE A 191 -16.59 2.93 0.17
CA ILE A 191 -15.97 2.34 -1.03
C ILE A 191 -14.50 2.76 -1.13
N THR A 192 -13.60 1.78 -1.16
CA THR A 192 -12.19 1.99 -1.46
C THR A 192 -11.85 1.34 -2.81
N VAL A 193 -11.25 2.09 -3.74
CA VAL A 193 -10.79 1.53 -5.02
C VAL A 193 -9.43 0.85 -4.81
N ILE A 194 -9.39 -0.47 -4.92
CA ILE A 194 -8.16 -1.28 -4.85
C ILE A 194 -8.11 -2.17 -6.09
N PRO A 195 -7.27 -1.85 -7.08
CA PRO A 195 -7.18 -2.65 -8.29
C PRO A 195 -6.51 -3.99 -8.03
N ASN A 196 -6.83 -4.99 -8.85
CA ASN A 196 -6.04 -6.22 -8.91
C ASN A 196 -4.67 -5.92 -9.56
N GLY A 197 -3.75 -6.89 -9.47
CA GLY A 197 -2.42 -6.73 -10.03
C GLY A 197 -1.89 -7.96 -10.75
N PHE A 198 -0.59 -7.90 -11.04
CA PHE A 198 0.22 -9.03 -11.46
C PHE A 198 1.46 -9.16 -10.55
N ARG A 199 2.21 -10.23 -10.75
CA ARG A 199 3.48 -10.52 -10.09
C ARG A 199 4.64 -10.26 -11.04
N PRO A 200 5.51 -9.27 -10.79
CA PRO A 200 6.68 -9.00 -11.62
C PRO A 200 7.70 -10.15 -11.65
N ASP A 201 7.68 -11.04 -10.66
CA ASP A 201 8.53 -12.23 -10.58
C ASP A 201 7.96 -13.45 -11.33
N GLU A 202 6.71 -13.36 -11.79
CA GLU A 202 6.01 -14.42 -12.54
C GLU A 202 5.76 -14.03 -14.00
N ILE A 203 5.30 -12.80 -14.23
CA ILE A 203 4.97 -12.25 -15.54
C ILE A 203 5.88 -11.06 -15.78
N TYR A 204 6.84 -11.25 -16.68
CA TYR A 204 7.89 -10.29 -17.01
C TYR A 204 8.22 -10.37 -18.50
N PRO A 205 8.83 -9.33 -19.10
CA PRO A 205 9.13 -9.32 -20.51
C PRO A 205 10.27 -10.29 -20.84
N LEU A 206 10.07 -11.13 -21.86
CA LEU A 206 11.12 -11.92 -22.49
C LEU A 206 11.60 -11.25 -23.78
N ASP A 207 12.76 -11.68 -24.26
CA ASP A 207 13.13 -11.44 -25.65
C ASP A 207 12.10 -12.10 -26.58
N LYS A 208 11.61 -11.35 -27.57
CA LYS A 208 10.52 -11.78 -28.46
C LYS A 208 10.95 -12.97 -29.32
N LEU A 209 12.19 -12.97 -29.82
CA LEU A 209 12.69 -14.05 -30.67
C LEU A 209 12.81 -15.34 -29.86
N PHE A 210 13.34 -15.24 -28.65
CA PHE A 210 13.38 -16.37 -27.71
C PHE A 210 11.99 -16.93 -27.43
N ALA A 211 11.01 -16.06 -27.13
CA ALA A 211 9.63 -16.50 -26.88
C ALA A 211 8.99 -17.18 -28.10
N ARG A 212 9.23 -16.67 -29.31
CA ARG A 212 8.77 -17.30 -30.57
C ARG A 212 9.43 -18.65 -30.81
N MET A 213 10.74 -18.78 -30.58
CA MET A 213 11.45 -20.06 -30.67
C MET A 213 10.88 -21.10 -29.69
N ALA A 214 10.66 -20.71 -28.44
CA ALA A 214 10.09 -21.60 -27.42
C ALA A 214 8.69 -22.12 -27.81
N LEU A 215 7.90 -21.28 -28.48
CA LEU A 215 6.55 -21.61 -28.96
C LEU A 215 6.52 -22.18 -30.38
N LYS A 216 7.68 -22.33 -31.05
CA LYS A 216 7.81 -22.77 -32.45
C LYS A 216 7.02 -21.89 -33.44
N LEU A 217 7.02 -20.59 -33.20
CA LEU A 217 6.38 -19.57 -34.04
C LEU A 217 7.40 -18.96 -35.02
N ASP A 218 6.91 -18.50 -36.17
CA ASP A 218 7.76 -17.84 -37.17
C ASP A 218 8.31 -16.50 -36.61
N PRO A 219 9.64 -16.28 -36.67
CA PRO A 219 10.27 -15.03 -36.23
C PRO A 219 9.75 -13.75 -36.89
N GLN A 220 9.22 -13.81 -38.11
CA GLN A 220 8.83 -12.63 -38.91
C GLN A 220 7.31 -12.42 -38.99
N GLU A 221 6.51 -13.38 -38.53
CA GLU A 221 5.05 -13.29 -38.60
C GLU A 221 4.52 -12.17 -37.68
N LYS A 222 3.44 -11.52 -38.11
CA LYS A 222 2.68 -10.56 -37.29
C LYS A 222 1.65 -11.34 -36.48
N ILE A 223 1.74 -11.28 -35.16
CA ILE A 223 0.97 -12.16 -34.27
C ILE A 223 0.10 -11.34 -33.31
N ILE A 224 -1.20 -11.62 -33.32
CA ILE A 224 -2.21 -11.11 -32.40
C ILE A 224 -2.51 -12.21 -31.38
N LEU A 225 -2.56 -11.85 -30.09
CA LEU A 225 -2.92 -12.76 -29.01
C LEU A 225 -4.29 -12.41 -28.44
N GLN A 226 -5.16 -13.42 -28.35
CA GLN A 226 -6.36 -13.40 -27.52
C GLN A 226 -6.20 -14.48 -26.45
N LEU A 227 -6.30 -14.11 -25.17
CA LEU A 227 -6.10 -15.03 -24.04
C LEU A 227 -7.23 -14.90 -23.01
N GLY A 228 -7.82 -16.03 -22.62
CA GLY A 228 -8.79 -16.07 -21.51
C GLY A 228 -9.74 -17.26 -21.57
N ARG A 229 -10.85 -17.17 -20.82
CA ARG A 229 -11.91 -18.19 -20.86
C ARG A 229 -12.63 -18.18 -22.21
N MET A 230 -12.93 -19.37 -22.73
CA MET A 230 -13.65 -19.54 -24.00
C MET A 230 -15.17 -19.47 -23.78
N VAL A 231 -15.66 -18.24 -23.56
CA VAL A 231 -17.09 -17.93 -23.43
C VAL A 231 -17.45 -16.72 -24.28
N ARG A 232 -18.67 -16.69 -24.84
CA ARG A 232 -19.12 -15.65 -25.79
C ARG A 232 -18.85 -14.22 -25.34
N ARG A 233 -19.16 -13.91 -24.08
CA ARG A 233 -18.99 -12.56 -23.51
C ARG A 233 -17.55 -12.03 -23.50
N LYS A 234 -16.56 -12.89 -23.75
CA LYS A 234 -15.15 -12.50 -23.91
C LYS A 234 -14.82 -11.95 -25.30
N GLY A 235 -15.77 -12.02 -26.23
CA GLY A 235 -15.74 -11.31 -27.51
C GLY A 235 -14.63 -11.76 -28.46
N VAL A 236 -14.22 -13.03 -28.39
CA VAL A 236 -13.21 -13.61 -29.31
C VAL A 236 -13.68 -13.53 -30.77
N ASP A 237 -15.00 -13.64 -30.98
CA ASP A 237 -15.63 -13.46 -32.28
C ASP A 237 -15.43 -12.06 -32.87
N ASN A 238 -15.38 -11.02 -32.04
CA ASN A 238 -15.08 -9.66 -32.48
C ASN A 238 -13.67 -9.58 -33.10
N VAL A 239 -12.70 -10.30 -32.52
CA VAL A 239 -11.33 -10.36 -33.04
C VAL A 239 -11.28 -11.13 -34.36
N ILE A 240 -11.94 -12.29 -34.45
CA ILE A 240 -12.00 -13.08 -35.70
C ILE A 240 -12.63 -12.26 -36.84
N LYS A 241 -13.74 -11.56 -36.56
CA LYS A 241 -14.37 -10.66 -37.54
C LYS A 241 -13.46 -9.49 -37.94
N ALA A 242 -12.64 -8.99 -37.01
CA ALA A 242 -11.67 -7.94 -37.32
C ALA A 242 -10.58 -8.47 -38.27
N LEU A 243 -10.11 -9.72 -38.12
CA LEU A 243 -9.21 -10.34 -39.10
C LEU A 243 -9.85 -10.43 -40.48
N GLY A 244 -11.10 -10.89 -40.56
CA GLY A 244 -11.85 -10.93 -41.83
C GLY A 244 -11.97 -9.54 -42.48
N TYR A 245 -12.27 -8.51 -41.69
CA TYR A 245 -12.30 -7.12 -42.14
C TYR A 245 -10.93 -6.63 -42.65
N MET A 246 -9.84 -6.89 -41.90
CA MET A 246 -8.49 -6.50 -42.29
C MET A 246 -8.07 -7.12 -43.63
N ARG A 247 -8.37 -8.40 -43.83
CA ARG A 247 -8.08 -9.11 -45.08
C ARG A 247 -8.89 -8.56 -46.25
N ARG A 248 -10.22 -8.41 -46.09
CA ARG A 248 -11.11 -8.00 -47.19
C ARG A 248 -10.96 -6.53 -47.58
N GLU A 249 -10.87 -5.63 -46.61
CA GLU A 249 -10.94 -4.18 -46.84
C GLU A 249 -9.56 -3.52 -46.95
N HIS A 250 -8.51 -4.13 -46.39
CA HIS A 250 -7.17 -3.54 -46.33
C HIS A 250 -6.07 -4.43 -46.89
N ASN A 251 -6.39 -5.65 -47.35
CA ASN A 251 -5.43 -6.65 -47.80
C ASN A 251 -4.27 -6.86 -46.79
N PHE A 252 -4.63 -6.86 -45.50
CA PHE A 252 -3.66 -6.96 -44.40
C PHE A 252 -3.90 -8.25 -43.61
N GLU A 253 -2.85 -9.05 -43.45
CA GLU A 253 -2.91 -10.34 -42.75
C GLU A 253 -2.04 -10.35 -41.50
N ALA A 254 -2.54 -11.02 -40.46
CA ALA A 254 -1.83 -11.30 -39.22
C ALA A 254 -2.39 -12.60 -38.62
N ARG A 255 -1.53 -13.37 -37.97
CA ARG A 255 -1.91 -14.60 -37.26
C ARG A 255 -2.62 -14.26 -35.95
N LEU A 256 -3.76 -14.88 -35.68
CA LEU A 256 -4.42 -14.83 -34.37
C LEU A 256 -4.16 -16.11 -33.60
N LEU A 257 -3.49 -15.99 -32.45
CA LEU A 257 -3.38 -17.06 -31.45
C LEU A 257 -4.49 -16.90 -30.41
N ILE A 258 -5.28 -17.95 -30.21
CA ILE A 258 -6.35 -18.01 -29.21
C ILE A 258 -5.94 -19.02 -28.13
N VAL A 259 -5.57 -18.52 -26.96
CA VAL A 259 -5.15 -19.32 -25.80
C VAL A 259 -6.27 -19.40 -24.77
N GLY A 260 -6.68 -20.61 -24.44
CA GLY A 260 -7.76 -20.92 -23.50
C GLY A 260 -8.62 -22.09 -23.96
N GLY A 261 -9.56 -22.49 -23.09
CA GLY A 261 -10.39 -23.68 -23.25
C GLY A 261 -10.29 -24.58 -22.02
N GLU A 262 -11.05 -25.67 -22.03
CA GLU A 262 -11.15 -26.61 -20.90
C GLU A 262 -10.14 -27.78 -21.01
N SER A 263 -9.43 -27.88 -22.13
CA SER A 263 -8.47 -28.93 -22.46
C SER A 263 -7.16 -28.34 -22.96
N ASP A 264 -6.05 -29.04 -22.72
CA ASP A 264 -4.72 -28.56 -23.15
C ASP A 264 -4.65 -28.42 -24.67
N GLU A 265 -5.23 -29.36 -25.41
CA GLU A 265 -5.41 -29.23 -26.86
C GLU A 265 -6.81 -28.70 -27.19
N PRO A 266 -6.99 -27.96 -28.30
CA PRO A 266 -8.28 -27.41 -28.67
C PRO A 266 -9.27 -28.53 -29.04
N ASP A 267 -10.32 -28.72 -28.24
CA ASP A 267 -11.38 -29.70 -28.51
C ASP A 267 -12.77 -29.05 -28.52
N PRO A 268 -13.45 -28.99 -29.69
CA PRO A 268 -14.83 -28.52 -29.81
C PRO A 268 -15.86 -29.33 -29.01
N LYS A 269 -15.58 -30.58 -28.65
CA LYS A 269 -16.49 -31.41 -27.83
C LYS A 269 -16.44 -30.98 -26.37
N THR A 270 -15.24 -30.79 -25.83
CA THR A 270 -15.05 -30.35 -24.44
C THR A 270 -15.29 -28.85 -24.29
N THR A 271 -14.94 -28.05 -25.30
CA THR A 271 -15.15 -26.59 -25.33
C THR A 271 -16.00 -26.19 -26.55
N PRO A 272 -17.35 -26.25 -26.47
CA PRO A 272 -18.24 -25.95 -27.61
C PRO A 272 -18.03 -24.56 -28.24
N GLU A 273 -17.59 -23.57 -27.46
CA GLU A 273 -17.31 -22.23 -27.96
C GLU A 273 -16.14 -22.22 -28.97
N ILE A 274 -15.12 -23.09 -28.80
CA ILE A 274 -14.05 -23.25 -29.80
C ILE A 274 -14.65 -23.71 -31.14
N GLY A 275 -15.53 -24.70 -31.13
CA GLY A 275 -16.20 -25.18 -32.34
C GLY A 275 -17.03 -24.12 -33.05
N ARG A 276 -17.71 -23.25 -32.28
CA ARG A 276 -18.43 -22.10 -32.83
C ARG A 276 -17.47 -21.09 -33.48
N LEU A 277 -16.38 -20.76 -32.79
CA LEU A 277 -15.40 -19.77 -33.25
C LEU A 277 -14.63 -20.27 -34.49
N GLN A 278 -14.32 -21.57 -34.59
CA GLN A 278 -13.75 -22.17 -35.79
C GLN A 278 -14.65 -21.97 -37.01
N LYS A 279 -15.95 -22.30 -36.89
CA LYS A 279 -16.93 -22.07 -37.97
C LYS A 279 -17.05 -20.60 -38.36
N LEU A 280 -16.97 -19.70 -37.38
CA LEU A 280 -16.95 -18.25 -37.65
C LEU A 280 -15.69 -17.83 -38.41
N ALA A 281 -14.52 -18.37 -38.06
CA ALA A 281 -13.26 -18.06 -38.73
C ALA A 281 -13.31 -18.45 -40.21
N GLU A 282 -13.86 -19.63 -40.52
CA GLU A 282 -14.09 -20.06 -41.90
C GLU A 282 -15.07 -19.13 -42.63
N ALA A 283 -16.20 -18.78 -41.98
CA ALA A 283 -17.21 -17.90 -42.57
C ALA A 283 -16.68 -16.48 -42.85
N GLU A 284 -15.76 -15.98 -42.04
CA GLU A 284 -15.10 -14.69 -42.26
C GLU A 284 -13.95 -14.78 -43.28
N GLY A 285 -13.65 -15.97 -43.80
CA GLY A 285 -12.53 -16.21 -44.70
C GLY A 285 -11.19 -15.94 -44.03
N ALA A 286 -11.04 -16.28 -42.75
CA ALA A 286 -9.84 -16.08 -41.94
C ALA A 286 -9.39 -17.37 -41.21
N GLY A 287 -9.94 -18.54 -41.57
CA GLY A 287 -9.67 -19.81 -40.89
C GLY A 287 -8.18 -20.19 -40.87
N ASP A 288 -7.46 -19.96 -41.97
CA ASP A 288 -6.03 -20.17 -42.13
C ASP A 288 -5.15 -19.23 -41.29
N LEU A 289 -5.69 -18.10 -40.83
CA LEU A 289 -5.00 -17.12 -39.97
C LEU A 289 -5.22 -17.37 -38.48
N VAL A 290 -6.11 -18.28 -38.10
CA VAL A 290 -6.52 -18.47 -36.70
C VAL A 290 -5.98 -19.79 -36.16
N THR A 291 -5.24 -19.72 -35.06
CA THR A 291 -4.72 -20.90 -34.36
C THR A 291 -5.31 -20.96 -32.96
N PHE A 292 -6.13 -21.98 -32.72
CA PHE A 292 -6.60 -22.33 -31.39
C PHE A 292 -5.52 -23.14 -30.69
N VAL A 293 -5.00 -22.62 -29.58
CA VAL A 293 -3.88 -23.22 -28.85
C VAL A 293 -4.37 -24.19 -27.78
N GLY A 294 -5.57 -24.00 -27.25
CA GLY A 294 -6.07 -24.72 -26.08
C GLY A 294 -5.56 -24.10 -24.77
N ARG A 295 -5.77 -24.80 -23.66
CA ARG A 295 -5.40 -24.37 -22.32
C ARG A 295 -3.89 -24.46 -22.11
N ARG A 296 -3.31 -23.45 -21.48
CA ARG A 296 -1.90 -23.42 -21.10
C ARG A 296 -1.75 -23.09 -19.61
N PRO A 297 -0.76 -23.68 -18.93
CA PRO A 297 -0.52 -23.38 -17.52
C PRO A 297 0.00 -21.94 -17.37
N ARG A 298 -0.17 -21.39 -16.17
CA ARG A 298 0.07 -19.97 -15.88
C ARG A 298 1.54 -19.56 -16.10
N ASP A 299 2.46 -20.44 -15.75
CA ASP A 299 3.91 -20.26 -15.94
C ASP A 299 4.31 -20.21 -17.42
N MET A 300 3.47 -20.65 -18.36
CA MET A 300 3.74 -20.55 -19.79
C MET A 300 3.23 -19.24 -20.42
N LEU A 301 2.38 -18.47 -19.73
CA LEU A 301 1.68 -17.36 -20.37
C LEU A 301 2.59 -16.20 -20.75
N HIS A 302 3.68 -15.96 -20.00
CA HIS A 302 4.63 -14.89 -20.32
C HIS A 302 5.37 -15.13 -21.65
N TYR A 303 5.51 -16.39 -22.10
CA TYR A 303 5.98 -16.71 -23.46
C TYR A 303 4.97 -16.25 -24.52
N TYR A 304 3.69 -16.55 -24.34
CA TYR A 304 2.66 -16.13 -25.30
C TYR A 304 2.53 -14.61 -25.37
N TYR A 305 2.50 -13.94 -24.22
CA TYR A 305 2.46 -12.48 -24.20
C TYR A 305 3.68 -11.91 -24.94
N SER A 306 4.91 -12.34 -24.61
CA SER A 306 6.14 -11.79 -25.19
C SER A 306 6.36 -12.14 -26.66
N ALA A 307 5.85 -13.27 -27.14
CA ALA A 307 5.98 -13.70 -28.54
C ALA A 307 5.11 -12.88 -29.50
N CYS A 308 4.00 -12.32 -29.00
CA CYS A 308 3.00 -11.65 -29.82
C CYS A 308 3.31 -10.15 -29.98
N ASP A 309 2.77 -9.56 -31.05
CA ASP A 309 2.92 -8.15 -31.35
C ASP A 309 1.83 -7.32 -30.69
N VAL A 310 0.60 -7.83 -30.64
CA VAL A 310 -0.55 -7.14 -30.04
C VAL A 310 -1.34 -8.12 -29.20
N PHE A 311 -1.76 -7.68 -28.00
CA PHE A 311 -2.73 -8.40 -27.20
C PHE A 311 -4.12 -7.76 -27.38
N THR A 312 -5.12 -8.57 -27.75
CA THR A 312 -6.51 -8.13 -27.82
C THR A 312 -7.30 -8.66 -26.64
N THR A 313 -8.23 -7.84 -26.16
CA THR A 313 -9.20 -8.23 -25.13
C THR A 313 -10.50 -7.45 -25.33
N THR A 314 -11.48 -8.10 -25.96
CA THR A 314 -12.68 -7.43 -26.46
C THR A 314 -13.99 -7.91 -25.80
N PRO A 315 -14.06 -8.06 -24.46
CA PRO A 315 -15.30 -8.48 -23.82
C PRO A 315 -16.40 -7.41 -23.94
N TRP A 316 -17.65 -7.84 -23.77
CA TRP A 316 -18.79 -6.92 -23.69
C TRP A 316 -18.89 -6.26 -22.31
N TYR A 317 -18.37 -6.96 -21.31
CA TYR A 317 -18.28 -6.51 -19.92
C TYR A 317 -17.07 -7.19 -19.26
N GLU A 318 -16.26 -6.38 -18.57
CA GLU A 318 -15.10 -6.83 -17.81
C GLU A 318 -14.97 -6.03 -16.51
N PRO A 319 -15.24 -6.64 -15.35
CA PRO A 319 -15.16 -5.96 -14.05
C PRO A 319 -13.79 -5.32 -13.79
N PHE A 320 -12.71 -5.98 -14.22
CA PHE A 320 -11.35 -5.47 -14.06
C PHE A 320 -10.44 -5.74 -15.27
N GLY A 321 -10.17 -7.01 -15.56
CA GLY A 321 -9.22 -7.42 -16.60
C GLY A 321 -7.78 -7.52 -16.09
N ILE A 322 -7.38 -8.71 -15.63
CA ILE A 322 -5.99 -9.00 -15.22
C ILE A 322 -5.08 -9.24 -16.45
N THR A 323 -5.60 -9.91 -17.50
CA THR A 323 -4.80 -10.25 -18.68
C THR A 323 -4.24 -9.06 -19.47
N PRO A 324 -4.93 -7.89 -19.57
CA PRO A 324 -4.31 -6.67 -20.09
C PRO A 324 -3.05 -6.25 -19.30
N LEU A 325 -3.08 -6.36 -17.97
CA LEU A 325 -1.92 -6.01 -17.14
C LEU A 325 -0.75 -6.96 -17.39
N GLU A 326 -1.04 -8.25 -17.49
CA GLU A 326 -0.03 -9.27 -17.77
C GLU A 326 0.61 -9.07 -19.16
N ALA A 327 -0.18 -8.78 -20.19
CA ALA A 327 0.32 -8.46 -21.53
C ALA A 327 1.23 -7.22 -21.51
N MET A 328 0.77 -6.13 -20.87
CA MET A 328 1.54 -4.91 -20.72
C MET A 328 2.82 -5.11 -19.89
N ALA A 329 2.80 -5.97 -18.89
CA ALA A 329 3.96 -6.31 -18.08
C ALA A 329 5.03 -7.04 -18.90
N CYS A 330 4.62 -7.87 -19.87
CA CYS A 330 5.52 -8.46 -20.86
C CYS A 330 5.94 -7.50 -21.98
N GLY A 331 5.46 -6.25 -21.96
CA GLY A 331 5.77 -5.24 -22.97
C GLY A 331 4.97 -5.39 -24.27
N THR A 332 3.85 -6.11 -24.23
CA THR A 332 2.96 -6.31 -25.37
C THR A 332 1.84 -5.27 -25.31
N PRO A 333 1.75 -4.36 -26.29
CA PRO A 333 0.68 -3.37 -26.34
C PRO A 333 -0.71 -4.02 -26.41
N VAL A 334 -1.69 -3.34 -25.83
CA VAL A 334 -3.06 -3.88 -25.69
C VAL A 334 -4.05 -3.11 -26.54
N ILE A 335 -4.94 -3.81 -27.25
CA ILE A 335 -6.17 -3.24 -27.81
C ILE A 335 -7.36 -3.83 -27.05
N GLY A 336 -8.03 -3.00 -26.26
CA GLY A 336 -9.10 -3.41 -25.36
C GLY A 336 -10.45 -2.82 -25.71
N SER A 337 -11.54 -3.53 -25.40
CA SER A 337 -12.88 -2.93 -25.41
C SER A 337 -12.96 -1.80 -24.37
N ASN A 338 -13.59 -0.68 -24.74
CA ASN A 338 -13.85 0.47 -23.87
C ASN A 338 -14.96 0.17 -22.85
N VAL A 339 -14.76 -0.82 -21.97
CA VAL A 339 -15.75 -1.31 -21.01
C VAL A 339 -15.11 -1.60 -19.65
N GLY A 340 -15.90 -1.40 -18.58
CA GLY A 340 -15.52 -1.75 -17.20
C GLY A 340 -14.10 -1.35 -16.81
N GLY A 341 -13.34 -2.29 -16.23
CA GLY A 341 -11.99 -2.05 -15.74
C GLY A 341 -10.91 -1.94 -16.83
N ILE A 342 -11.18 -2.37 -18.06
CA ILE A 342 -10.23 -2.19 -19.18
C ILE A 342 -9.97 -0.70 -19.43
N LYS A 343 -10.97 0.15 -19.21
CA LYS A 343 -10.86 1.62 -19.27
C LYS A 343 -9.85 2.20 -18.28
N SER A 344 -9.60 1.48 -17.19
CA SER A 344 -8.69 1.91 -16.13
C SER A 344 -7.30 1.31 -16.31
N THR A 345 -7.20 0.08 -16.85
CA THR A 345 -5.91 -0.60 -17.04
C THR A 345 -5.20 -0.19 -18.32
N VAL A 346 -5.93 0.16 -19.39
CA VAL A 346 -5.34 0.61 -20.66
C VAL A 346 -5.47 2.13 -20.80
N MET A 347 -4.34 2.82 -20.94
CA MET A 347 -4.30 4.24 -21.24
C MET A 347 -4.34 4.45 -22.76
N ASP A 348 -5.50 4.84 -23.28
CA ASP A 348 -5.72 5.03 -24.71
C ASP A 348 -4.67 5.98 -25.32
N GLY A 349 -4.05 5.55 -26.43
CA GLY A 349 -3.00 6.28 -27.11
C GLY A 349 -1.67 6.37 -26.34
N ARG A 350 -1.50 5.64 -25.23
CA ARG A 350 -0.26 5.64 -24.43
C ARG A 350 0.29 4.25 -24.13
N THR A 351 -0.53 3.31 -23.68
CA THR A 351 -0.13 1.92 -23.43
C THR A 351 -0.77 0.94 -24.42
N GLY A 352 -1.67 1.44 -25.25
CA GLY A 352 -2.54 0.66 -26.11
C GLY A 352 -3.67 1.51 -26.67
N PHE A 353 -4.70 0.85 -27.21
CA PHE A 353 -5.91 1.49 -27.70
C PHE A 353 -7.17 0.95 -27.02
N LEU A 354 -8.15 1.82 -26.85
CA LEU A 354 -9.52 1.46 -26.51
C LEU A 354 -10.41 1.53 -27.76
N VAL A 355 -11.22 0.49 -27.98
CA VAL A 355 -12.18 0.43 -29.09
C VAL A 355 -13.61 0.16 -28.58
N PRO A 356 -14.66 0.58 -29.30
CA PRO A 356 -16.02 0.21 -28.95
C PRO A 356 -16.20 -1.31 -28.91
N PRO A 357 -16.99 -1.86 -27.96
CA PRO A 357 -17.30 -3.28 -27.95
C PRO A 357 -18.14 -3.65 -29.19
N ASN A 358 -17.96 -4.87 -29.71
CA ASN A 358 -18.68 -5.39 -30.89
C ASN A 358 -18.49 -4.56 -32.18
N ASP A 359 -17.35 -3.87 -32.32
CA ASP A 359 -16.97 -3.15 -33.54
C ASP A 359 -15.69 -3.75 -34.16
N PRO A 360 -15.83 -4.76 -35.05
CA PRO A 360 -14.68 -5.39 -35.71
C PRO A 360 -13.89 -4.44 -36.61
N ALA A 361 -14.55 -3.45 -37.22
CA ALA A 361 -13.89 -2.53 -38.15
C ALA A 361 -12.98 -1.55 -37.41
N SER A 362 -13.43 -1.00 -36.29
CA SER A 362 -12.59 -0.15 -35.43
C SER A 362 -11.44 -0.94 -34.81
N LEU A 363 -11.69 -2.18 -34.37
CA LEU A 363 -10.64 -3.08 -33.89
C LEU A 363 -9.60 -3.36 -34.98
N GLY A 364 -10.03 -3.76 -36.18
CA GLY A 364 -9.14 -4.06 -37.31
C GLY A 364 -8.27 -2.87 -37.72
N ARG A 365 -8.85 -1.66 -37.78
CA ARG A 365 -8.08 -0.43 -38.08
C ARG A 365 -6.98 -0.16 -37.05
N ARG A 366 -7.27 -0.31 -35.75
CA ARG A 366 -6.26 -0.13 -34.67
C ARG A 366 -5.18 -1.20 -34.69
N ILE A 367 -5.54 -2.45 -35.03
CA ILE A 367 -4.58 -3.53 -35.22
C ILE A 367 -3.62 -3.19 -36.38
N ILE A 368 -4.16 -2.77 -37.54
CA ILE A 368 -3.35 -2.38 -38.70
C ILE A 368 -2.43 -1.21 -38.36
N GLU A 369 -2.96 -0.17 -37.72
CA GLU A 369 -2.20 1.01 -37.30
C GLU A 369 -0.99 0.62 -36.44
N LEU A 370 -1.21 -0.23 -35.44
CA LEU A 370 -0.18 -0.65 -34.51
C LEU A 370 0.86 -1.58 -35.17
N LEU A 371 0.41 -2.57 -35.94
CA LEU A 371 1.28 -3.51 -36.67
C LEU A 371 2.00 -2.89 -37.89
N SER A 372 1.69 -1.64 -38.23
CA SER A 372 2.35 -0.89 -39.31
C SER A 372 3.35 0.14 -38.78
N SER A 373 3.45 0.34 -37.47
CA SER A 373 4.28 1.40 -36.87
C SER A 373 5.18 0.89 -35.74
N ASN A 374 6.44 0.62 -36.08
CA ASN A 374 7.47 0.25 -35.11
C ASN A 374 7.67 1.32 -34.03
N LYS A 375 7.55 2.61 -34.40
CA LYS A 375 7.67 3.72 -33.45
C LYS A 375 6.56 3.68 -32.41
N LEU A 376 5.32 3.45 -32.84
CA LEU A 376 4.17 3.36 -31.94
C LEU A 376 4.26 2.12 -31.04
N MET A 377 4.68 0.99 -31.60
CA MET A 377 4.93 -0.25 -30.86
C MET A 377 5.93 -0.05 -29.72
N THR A 378 7.09 0.54 -30.00
CA THR A 378 8.11 0.83 -28.96
C THR A 378 7.56 1.79 -27.91
N TYR A 379 6.89 2.86 -28.34
CA TYR A 379 6.30 3.84 -27.42
C TYR A 379 5.27 3.20 -26.48
N PHE A 380 4.37 2.36 -26.99
CA PHE A 380 3.38 1.66 -26.16
C PHE A 380 4.03 0.64 -25.24
N LYS A 381 5.02 -0.14 -25.73
CA LYS A 381 5.75 -1.11 -24.90
C LYS A 381 6.38 -0.46 -23.67
N GLU A 382 7.13 0.62 -23.84
CA GLU A 382 7.82 1.30 -22.75
C GLU A 382 6.84 1.88 -21.72
N ASN A 383 5.78 2.52 -22.19
CA ASN A 383 4.75 3.09 -21.32
C ASN A 383 3.92 2.02 -20.62
N ALA A 384 3.59 0.93 -21.30
CA ALA A 384 2.84 -0.20 -20.76
C ALA A 384 3.56 -0.82 -19.56
N ILE A 385 4.84 -1.18 -19.73
CA ILE A 385 5.67 -1.75 -18.66
C ILE A 385 5.75 -0.78 -17.48
N ARG A 386 6.02 0.51 -17.72
CA ARG A 386 6.11 1.53 -16.67
C ARG A 386 4.78 1.66 -15.92
N HIS A 387 3.67 1.78 -16.65
CA HIS A 387 2.34 1.98 -16.10
C HIS A 387 1.92 0.84 -15.17
N VAL A 388 2.06 -0.41 -15.61
CA VAL A 388 1.59 -1.56 -14.82
C VAL A 388 2.47 -1.82 -13.60
N ASN A 389 3.79 -1.68 -13.71
CA ASN A 389 4.69 -1.84 -12.55
C ASN A 389 4.47 -0.75 -11.49
N GLN A 390 4.14 0.48 -11.92
CA GLN A 390 3.89 1.58 -11.00
C GLN A 390 2.53 1.49 -10.31
N ASN A 391 1.51 0.89 -10.92
CA ASN A 391 0.13 1.01 -10.44
C ASN A 391 -0.56 -0.31 -10.11
N TYR A 392 -0.13 -1.43 -10.70
CA TYR A 392 -0.92 -2.67 -10.74
C TYR A 392 -0.12 -3.92 -10.34
N THR A 393 0.59 -3.88 -9.22
CA THR A 393 1.22 -5.08 -8.65
C THR A 393 0.42 -5.60 -7.45
N TRP A 394 0.41 -6.92 -7.27
CA TRP A 394 -0.28 -7.53 -6.11
C TRP A 394 0.29 -7.04 -4.78
N MET A 395 1.59 -6.75 -4.71
CA MET A 395 2.21 -6.14 -3.53
C MET A 395 1.56 -4.79 -3.18
N LYS A 396 1.36 -3.90 -4.17
CA LYS A 396 0.69 -2.61 -3.95
C LYS A 396 -0.77 -2.79 -3.54
N ALA A 397 -1.52 -3.63 -4.25
CA ALA A 397 -2.91 -3.93 -3.93
C ALA A 397 -3.07 -4.47 -2.49
N THR A 398 -2.17 -5.36 -2.08
CA THR A 398 -2.17 -5.91 -0.73
C THR A 398 -1.79 -4.88 0.33
N HIS A 399 -0.83 -3.98 0.08
CA HIS A 399 -0.54 -2.90 1.02
C HIS A 399 -1.74 -1.96 1.23
N LEU A 400 -2.44 -1.59 0.16
CA LEU A 400 -3.68 -0.81 0.25
C LEU A 400 -4.75 -1.57 1.05
N THR A 401 -4.86 -2.88 0.82
CA THR A 401 -5.81 -3.76 1.52
C THR A 401 -5.45 -3.89 3.00
N ALA A 402 -4.18 -4.10 3.35
CA ALA A 402 -3.71 -4.18 4.72
C ALA A 402 -3.96 -2.87 5.48
N ASN A 403 -3.63 -1.72 4.88
CA ASN A 403 -3.95 -0.41 5.47
C ASN A 403 -5.45 -0.24 5.72
N MET A 404 -6.29 -0.72 4.81
CA MET A 404 -7.74 -0.72 4.99
C MET A 404 -8.18 -1.68 6.12
N TYR A 405 -7.60 -2.87 6.21
CA TYR A 405 -7.87 -3.82 7.30
C TYR A 405 -7.55 -3.20 8.66
N GLU A 406 -6.41 -2.53 8.78
CA GLU A 406 -6.00 -1.87 10.01
C GLU A 406 -6.98 -0.77 10.41
N ARG A 407 -7.40 0.08 9.46
CA ARG A 407 -8.42 1.11 9.73
C ARG A 407 -9.70 0.49 10.28
N ILE A 408 -10.23 -0.55 9.65
CA ILE A 408 -11.49 -1.19 10.09
C ILE A 408 -11.31 -1.88 11.45
N ALA A 409 -10.19 -2.57 11.64
CA ALA A 409 -9.88 -3.23 12.91
C ALA A 409 -9.77 -2.21 14.07
N THR A 410 -9.33 -0.97 13.79
CA THR A 410 -9.29 0.12 14.79
C THR A 410 -10.58 0.93 14.93
N GLN A 411 -11.45 0.93 13.90
CA GLN A 411 -12.68 1.72 13.85
C GLN A 411 -13.89 1.03 14.49
N ASN A 412 -13.82 -0.28 14.73
CA ASN A 412 -14.84 -0.98 15.52
C ASN A 412 -14.51 -0.77 17.01
N PRO A 413 -15.30 0.03 17.75
CA PRO A 413 -15.00 0.29 19.15
C PRO A 413 -15.10 -1.01 19.95
N LEU A 414 -14.09 -1.24 20.79
CA LEU A 414 -14.08 -2.04 22.01
C LEU A 414 -15.37 -2.86 22.21
N ARG A 415 -15.34 -4.15 21.87
CA ARG A 415 -16.38 -5.06 22.36
C ARG A 415 -16.23 -5.23 23.87
N ALA A 416 -17.34 -5.56 24.54
CA ALA A 416 -17.33 -5.89 25.96
C ALA A 416 -16.44 -7.09 26.33
N ASP A 417 -16.05 -7.93 25.36
CA ASP A 417 -15.04 -8.99 25.54
C ASP A 417 -13.59 -8.46 25.40
N ASP A 418 -13.40 -7.20 24.96
CA ASP A 418 -12.11 -6.53 24.79
C ASP A 418 -11.71 -5.68 26.00
N GLU A 419 -12.49 -5.58 27.08
CA GLU A 419 -12.05 -4.81 28.26
C GLU A 419 -10.84 -5.48 28.91
N GLU A 420 -10.86 -6.81 29.05
CA GLU A 420 -9.72 -7.58 29.56
C GLU A 420 -8.53 -7.57 28.58
N ASP A 421 -8.76 -7.68 27.27
CA ASP A 421 -7.69 -7.59 26.25
C ASP A 421 -7.11 -6.17 26.14
N SER A 422 -7.92 -5.13 26.32
CA SER A 422 -7.48 -3.73 26.28
C SER A 422 -6.78 -3.34 27.57
N LEU A 423 -7.29 -3.77 28.73
CA LEU A 423 -6.59 -3.65 30.01
C LEU A 423 -5.28 -4.43 29.95
N SER A 424 -5.26 -5.64 29.40
CA SER A 424 -4.03 -6.41 29.18
C SER A 424 -3.07 -5.69 28.23
N TYR A 425 -3.53 -5.08 27.14
CA TYR A 425 -2.66 -4.31 26.24
C TYR A 425 -2.13 -3.05 26.91
N ILE A 426 -2.94 -2.38 27.73
CA ILE A 426 -2.52 -1.24 28.54
C ILE A 426 -1.43 -1.70 29.52
N ASP A 427 -1.70 -2.75 30.29
CA ASP A 427 -0.78 -3.33 31.27
C ASP A 427 0.52 -3.82 30.60
N ASP A 428 0.42 -4.51 29.47
CA ASP A 428 1.57 -4.96 28.66
C ASP A 428 2.36 -3.76 28.11
N SER A 429 1.69 -2.68 27.71
CA SER A 429 2.36 -1.46 27.24
C SER A 429 3.12 -0.77 28.37
N PHE A 430 2.51 -0.66 29.55
CA PHE A 430 3.19 -0.18 30.76
C PHE A 430 4.36 -1.11 31.14
N GLY A 431 4.15 -2.43 31.12
CA GLY A 431 5.18 -3.42 31.41
C GLY A 431 6.37 -3.35 30.45
N ALA A 432 6.12 -3.25 29.15
CA ALA A 432 7.14 -3.10 28.12
C ALA A 432 7.94 -1.79 28.27
N LEU A 433 7.27 -0.69 28.63
CA LEU A 433 7.96 0.56 28.94
C LEU A 433 8.80 0.46 30.21
N ILE A 434 8.28 -0.13 31.29
CA ILE A 434 9.03 -0.37 32.53
C ILE A 434 10.29 -1.18 32.22
N GLU A 435 10.17 -2.30 31.51
CA GLU A 435 11.32 -3.13 31.13
C GLU A 435 12.33 -2.34 30.29
N THR A 436 11.85 -1.53 29.35
CA THR A 436 12.71 -0.69 28.49
C THR A 436 13.42 0.39 29.32
N ILE A 437 12.75 1.04 30.27
CA ILE A 437 13.34 2.01 31.20
C ILE A 437 14.38 1.33 32.09
N GLU A 438 14.12 0.15 32.63
CA GLU A 438 15.06 -0.58 33.48
C GLU A 438 16.35 -0.95 32.74
N LYS A 439 16.21 -1.45 31.50
CA LYS A 439 17.35 -1.74 30.60
C LYS A 439 18.11 -0.45 30.28
N SER A 440 17.38 0.62 29.96
CA SER A 440 17.96 1.91 29.61
C SER A 440 18.75 2.51 30.78
N ARG A 441 18.17 2.56 31.98
CA ARG A 441 18.80 3.13 33.20
C ARG A 441 20.23 2.65 33.40
N ARG A 442 20.51 1.38 33.14
CA ARG A 442 21.87 0.82 33.28
C ARG A 442 22.78 1.19 32.11
N LYS A 443 22.27 1.14 30.88
CA LYS A 443 23.07 1.30 29.65
C LYS A 443 23.36 2.76 29.30
N ILE A 444 22.41 3.67 29.51
CA ILE A 444 22.52 5.03 28.96
C ILE A 444 22.92 6.10 29.99
N ARG A 445 22.90 5.81 31.29
CA ARG A 445 23.14 6.81 32.37
C ARG A 445 24.43 7.62 32.24
N LEU A 446 25.54 6.99 31.84
CA LEU A 446 26.83 7.67 31.68
C LEU A 446 26.80 8.59 30.46
N ALA A 447 26.32 8.07 29.33
CA ALA A 447 26.15 8.87 28.11
C ALA A 447 25.19 10.06 28.32
N THR A 448 24.14 9.90 29.13
CA THR A 448 23.25 11.00 29.52
C THR A 448 23.99 12.05 30.35
N LEU A 449 24.79 11.65 31.34
CA LEU A 449 25.58 12.58 32.14
C LEU A 449 26.64 13.31 31.30
N ASP A 450 27.36 12.58 30.45
CA ASP A 450 28.38 13.15 29.56
C ASP A 450 27.77 14.14 28.58
N SER A 451 26.57 13.84 28.06
CA SER A 451 25.80 14.73 27.20
C SER A 451 25.38 16.01 27.92
N ALA A 452 24.87 15.91 29.17
CA ALA A 452 24.51 17.07 29.96
C ALA A 452 25.72 17.97 30.23
N GLN A 453 26.87 17.37 30.59
CA GLN A 453 28.12 18.10 30.82
C GLN A 453 28.63 18.78 29.54
N ALA A 454 28.56 18.11 28.40
CA ALA A 454 28.97 18.69 27.11
C ALA A 454 28.10 19.90 26.75
N ILE A 455 26.78 19.77 26.91
CA ILE A 455 25.83 20.86 26.67
C ILE A 455 26.10 22.03 27.63
N TYR A 456 26.23 21.77 28.93
CA TYR A 456 26.55 22.81 29.90
C TYR A 456 27.86 23.53 29.57
N ARG A 457 28.95 22.80 29.27
CA ARG A 457 30.25 23.41 28.92
C ARG A 457 30.19 24.30 27.69
N SER A 458 29.41 23.90 26.68
CA SER A 458 29.16 24.75 25.51
C SER A 458 28.45 26.04 25.92
N LEU A 459 27.36 25.93 26.68
CA LEU A 459 26.55 27.07 27.12
C LEU A 459 27.31 28.02 28.06
N ALA A 460 28.16 27.50 28.95
CA ALA A 460 29.00 28.27 29.84
C ALA A 460 30.08 29.08 29.09
N ARG A 461 30.51 28.58 27.92
CA ARG A 461 31.46 29.27 27.02
C ARG A 461 30.78 30.18 25.99
N GLY A 462 29.48 30.39 26.10
CA GLY A 462 28.70 31.23 25.18
C GLY A 462 28.31 30.54 23.87
N GLY A 463 28.51 29.23 23.74
CA GLY A 463 27.99 28.42 22.63
C GLY A 463 26.48 28.19 22.75
N LYS A 464 25.91 27.57 21.72
CA LYS A 464 24.47 27.24 21.64
C LYS A 464 24.20 25.77 21.33
N VAL A 465 22.95 25.38 21.51
CA VAL A 465 22.46 24.02 21.23
C VAL A 465 21.53 24.05 20.01
N LEU A 466 21.87 23.31 18.96
CA LEU A 466 20.97 23.03 17.84
C LEU A 466 20.38 21.62 18.01
N VAL A 467 19.08 21.46 17.79
CA VAL A 467 18.38 20.18 17.99
C VAL A 467 17.57 19.84 16.75
N CYS A 468 17.64 18.60 16.28
CA CYS A 468 16.82 18.15 15.14
C CYS A 468 16.41 16.67 15.23
N GLY A 469 15.29 16.36 14.57
CA GLY A 469 14.70 15.03 14.51
C GLY A 469 13.58 14.99 13.47
N ASN A 470 13.11 13.80 13.11
CA ASN A 470 12.00 13.60 12.15
C ASN A 470 10.74 13.11 12.88
N GLY A 471 9.54 13.53 12.43
CA GLY A 471 8.27 13.04 12.97
C GLY A 471 8.09 13.33 14.46
N GLY A 472 7.81 12.31 15.28
CA GLY A 472 7.71 12.48 16.75
C GLY A 472 8.99 13.04 17.37
N SER A 473 10.17 12.67 16.86
CA SER A 473 11.44 13.23 17.31
C SER A 473 11.62 14.71 16.91
N ALA A 474 10.88 15.21 15.92
CA ALA A 474 10.82 16.64 15.61
C ALA A 474 10.07 17.42 16.70
N ALA A 475 9.02 16.83 17.27
CA ALA A 475 8.29 17.41 18.41
C ALA A 475 9.14 17.39 19.68
N GLU A 476 9.85 16.29 19.95
CA GLU A 476 10.81 16.20 21.06
C GLU A 476 11.96 17.22 20.93
N ALA A 477 12.45 17.45 19.71
CA ALA A 477 13.46 18.48 19.45
C ALA A 477 12.95 19.89 19.79
N GLN A 478 11.71 20.22 19.41
CA GLN A 478 11.07 21.49 19.76
C GLN A 478 10.84 21.59 21.27
N HIS A 479 10.37 20.52 21.90
CA HIS A 479 10.17 20.44 23.35
C HIS A 479 11.46 20.74 24.09
N PHE A 480 12.55 20.03 23.78
CA PHE A 480 13.84 20.21 24.45
C PHE A 480 14.43 21.62 24.24
N ALA A 481 14.35 22.16 23.03
CA ALA A 481 14.78 23.54 22.80
C ALA A 481 13.96 24.56 23.62
N ALA A 482 12.65 24.34 23.76
CA ALA A 482 11.79 25.20 24.58
C ALA A 482 12.14 25.14 26.08
N GLU A 483 12.43 23.95 26.62
CA GLU A 483 12.86 23.78 28.01
C GLU A 483 14.16 24.55 28.32
N LEU A 484 15.13 24.51 27.40
CA LEU A 484 16.40 25.24 27.56
C LEU A 484 16.19 26.76 27.45
N MET A 485 15.43 27.23 26.45
CA MET A 485 15.20 28.67 26.25
C MET A 485 14.38 29.30 27.38
N GLY A 486 13.32 28.62 27.82
CA GLY A 486 12.46 29.04 28.91
C GLY A 486 13.09 28.68 30.25
N ARG A 487 12.49 27.70 30.92
CA ARG A 487 12.94 27.12 32.19
C ARG A 487 12.30 25.75 32.36
N PHE A 488 12.99 24.81 33.01
CA PHE A 488 12.44 23.50 33.34
C PHE A 488 11.81 23.54 34.74
N GLU A 489 12.62 23.58 35.80
CA GLU A 489 12.17 23.58 37.19
C GLU A 489 12.69 24.80 38.00
N ALA A 490 13.86 25.33 37.66
CA ALA A 490 14.49 26.41 38.42
C ALA A 490 13.84 27.78 38.21
N ASN A 491 13.72 28.55 39.30
CA ASN A 491 13.32 29.95 39.26
C ASN A 491 14.55 30.86 39.18
N GLY A 492 14.56 31.80 38.23
CA GLY A 492 15.52 32.90 38.20
C GLY A 492 16.79 32.70 37.36
N ARG A 493 16.96 31.57 36.66
CA ARG A 493 18.08 31.40 35.72
C ARG A 493 17.89 32.18 34.43
N ARG A 494 19.01 32.48 33.74
CA ARG A 494 18.97 33.05 32.40
C ARG A 494 18.41 32.08 31.36
N GLY A 495 17.89 32.64 30.25
CA GLY A 495 17.54 31.85 29.07
C GLY A 495 18.78 31.28 28.39
N LEU A 496 18.71 30.04 27.92
CA LEU A 496 19.83 29.35 27.27
C LEU A 496 19.65 29.38 25.75
N PRO A 497 20.70 29.68 24.97
CA PRO A 497 20.61 29.69 23.51
C PRO A 497 20.44 28.27 22.97
N ALA A 498 19.21 27.92 22.63
CA ALA A 498 18.86 26.64 22.02
C ALA A 498 17.88 26.85 20.85
N MET A 499 17.99 26.03 19.80
CA MET A 499 17.16 26.14 18.60
C MET A 499 16.79 24.77 18.05
N ALA A 500 15.49 24.55 17.85
CA ALA A 500 15.01 23.38 17.12
C ALA A 500 14.98 23.69 15.61
N LEU A 501 15.75 22.93 14.81
CA LEU A 501 15.84 23.10 13.36
C LEU A 501 14.57 22.64 12.60
N THR A 502 13.57 22.18 13.35
CA THR A 502 12.27 21.74 12.86
C THR A 502 11.18 22.81 13.03
N ALA A 503 11.46 23.92 13.72
CA ALA A 503 10.46 24.91 14.10
C ALA A 503 10.07 25.85 12.94
N ASP A 504 11.01 26.21 12.05
CA ASP A 504 10.73 27.07 10.90
C ASP A 504 10.07 26.26 9.78
N THR A 505 8.75 26.19 9.82
CA THR A 505 7.96 25.46 8.82
C THR A 505 8.07 26.07 7.42
N ALA A 506 8.29 27.40 7.31
CA ALA A 506 8.46 28.06 6.02
C ALA A 506 9.76 27.62 5.35
N PHE A 507 10.88 27.62 6.09
CA PHE A 507 12.15 27.10 5.58
C PHE A 507 12.08 25.60 5.26
N VAL A 508 11.57 24.78 6.19
CA VAL A 508 11.54 23.31 6.02
C VAL A 508 10.74 22.94 4.77
N THR A 509 9.60 23.57 4.54
CA THR A 509 8.76 23.26 3.37
C THR A 509 9.35 23.81 2.06
N ALA A 510 9.86 25.04 2.04
CA ALA A 510 10.45 25.64 0.84
C ALA A 510 11.72 24.89 0.40
N TRP A 511 12.64 24.61 1.32
CA TRP A 511 13.89 23.93 1.00
C TRP A 511 13.66 22.50 0.49
N SER A 512 12.71 21.80 1.11
CA SER A 512 12.39 20.41 0.74
C SER A 512 11.69 20.32 -0.61
N ASN A 513 10.93 21.34 -1.00
CA ASN A 513 10.30 21.45 -2.30
C ASN A 513 11.29 21.79 -3.41
N ASP A 514 12.19 22.74 -3.16
CA ASP A 514 13.05 23.32 -4.19
C ASP A 514 14.37 22.55 -4.37
N TYR A 515 14.84 21.83 -3.34
CA TYR A 515 16.11 21.11 -3.37
C TYR A 515 15.94 19.64 -2.98
N THR A 516 16.00 19.33 -1.69
CA THR A 516 15.82 17.96 -1.17
C THR A 516 15.62 18.00 0.35
N PHE A 517 14.77 17.11 0.83
CA PHE A 517 14.59 16.89 2.27
C PHE A 517 15.86 16.30 2.92
N ASP A 518 16.73 15.64 2.14
CA ASP A 518 17.95 15.01 2.65
C ASP A 518 18.97 16.02 3.22
N ASP A 519 18.93 17.29 2.80
CA ASP A 519 19.88 18.31 3.25
C ASP A 519 19.24 19.36 4.18
N VAL A 520 17.96 19.17 4.54
CA VAL A 520 17.15 20.19 5.25
C VAL A 520 17.76 20.64 6.59
N PHE A 521 18.32 19.71 7.37
CA PHE A 521 18.98 20.03 8.63
C PHE A 521 20.44 20.41 8.42
N ALA A 522 21.13 19.78 7.46
CA ALA A 522 22.52 20.10 7.14
C ALA A 522 22.66 21.58 6.73
N ARG A 523 21.72 22.10 5.94
CA ARG A 523 21.71 23.50 5.52
C ARG A 523 21.54 24.47 6.69
N GLN A 524 20.70 24.15 7.65
CA GLN A 524 20.51 24.97 8.85
C GLN A 524 21.70 24.88 9.80
N VAL A 525 22.32 23.70 9.95
CA VAL A 525 23.57 23.53 10.70
C VAL A 525 24.69 24.34 10.07
N GLU A 526 24.80 24.35 8.74
CA GLU A 526 25.76 25.19 8.02
C GLU A 526 25.52 26.69 8.26
N ALA A 527 24.26 27.12 8.26
CA ALA A 527 23.90 28.53 8.44
C ALA A 527 24.09 29.01 9.88
N HIS A 528 23.72 28.20 10.86
CA HIS A 528 23.63 28.61 12.26
C HIS A 528 24.78 28.09 13.13
N GLY A 529 25.39 26.95 12.81
CA GLY A 529 26.42 26.30 13.62
C GLY A 529 27.76 27.03 13.62
N GLN A 530 28.36 27.14 14.82
CA GLN A 530 29.69 27.73 15.06
C GLN A 530 30.58 26.74 15.83
N PRO A 531 31.92 26.87 15.75
CA PRO A 531 32.85 26.07 16.55
C PRO A 531 32.53 26.15 18.04
N GLY A 532 32.49 25.00 18.71
CA GLY A 532 32.15 24.89 20.14
C GLY A 532 30.66 24.81 20.47
N ASP A 533 29.76 24.97 19.50
CA ASP A 533 28.33 24.68 19.67
C ASP A 533 28.07 23.17 19.78
N VAL A 534 26.85 22.81 20.21
CA VAL A 534 26.39 21.42 20.28
C VAL A 534 25.27 21.17 19.26
N LEU A 535 25.37 20.07 18.52
CA LEU A 535 24.26 19.51 17.74
C LEU A 535 23.71 18.26 18.46
N VAL A 536 22.42 18.26 18.79
CA VAL A 536 21.69 17.11 19.31
C VAL A 536 20.77 16.55 18.21
N VAL A 537 21.00 15.30 17.83
CA VAL A 537 20.17 14.57 16.87
C VAL A 537 19.30 13.55 17.58
N ILE A 538 18.00 13.59 17.33
CA ILE A 538 17.02 12.66 17.89
C ILE A 538 16.47 11.76 16.79
N SER A 539 16.63 10.44 16.95
CA SER A 539 16.13 9.45 15.99
C SER A 539 15.78 8.13 16.66
N SER A 540 14.66 7.52 16.28
CA SER A 540 14.31 6.18 16.77
C SER A 540 15.07 5.03 16.09
N SER A 541 15.83 5.32 15.02
CA SER A 541 16.61 4.31 14.28
C SER A 541 18.06 4.71 13.99
N GLY A 542 18.36 6.00 13.96
CA GLY A 542 19.65 6.56 13.56
C GLY A 542 20.02 6.34 12.08
N GLN A 543 19.05 5.98 11.23
CA GLN A 543 19.27 5.71 9.81
C GLN A 543 18.94 6.89 8.88
N SER A 544 18.29 7.95 9.38
CA SER A 544 17.80 9.03 8.53
C SER A 544 18.94 9.78 7.85
N VAL A 545 18.94 9.79 6.52
CA VAL A 545 19.97 10.44 5.69
C VAL A 545 20.12 11.91 6.06
N ASN A 546 19.01 12.62 6.28
CA ASN A 546 19.04 14.04 6.65
C ASN A 546 19.70 14.34 7.99
N LEU A 547 19.54 13.47 8.98
CA LEU A 547 20.21 13.58 10.29
C LEU A 547 21.69 13.22 10.18
N VAL A 548 22.03 12.18 9.41
CA VAL A 548 23.42 11.79 9.13
C VAL A 548 24.18 12.92 8.43
N LYS A 549 23.57 13.60 7.46
CA LYS A 549 24.18 14.75 6.79
C LYS A 549 24.30 15.97 7.71
N ALA A 550 23.36 16.19 8.63
CA ALA A 550 23.46 17.22 9.66
C ALA A 550 24.68 16.98 10.58
N LEU A 551 24.85 15.74 11.07
CA LEU A 551 26.02 15.34 11.89
C LEU A 551 27.34 15.56 11.14
N ARG A 552 27.43 15.14 9.87
CA ARG A 552 28.63 15.40 9.05
C ARG A 552 28.93 16.88 8.91
N THR A 553 27.90 17.72 8.77
CA THR A 553 28.06 19.17 8.65
C THR A 553 28.47 19.81 9.97
N ALA A 554 27.90 19.37 11.10
CA ALA A 554 28.28 19.81 12.43
C ALA A 554 29.75 19.49 12.74
N ARG A 555 30.23 18.28 12.41
CA ARG A 555 31.65 17.92 12.57
C ARG A 555 32.59 18.83 11.76
N ARG A 556 32.21 19.16 10.52
CA ARG A 556 32.95 20.13 9.69
C ARG A 556 32.96 21.55 10.25
N ARG A 557 31.99 21.88 11.13
CA ARG A 557 31.89 23.15 11.85
C ARG A 557 32.49 23.10 13.25
N GLU A 558 33.21 22.02 13.60
CA GLU A 558 33.82 21.83 14.92
C GLU A 558 32.81 21.91 16.07
N MET A 559 31.58 21.47 15.80
CA MET A 559 30.54 21.32 16.81
C MET A 559 30.66 19.96 17.51
N PHE A 560 30.24 19.90 18.76
CA PHE A 560 30.11 18.65 19.50
C PHE A 560 28.78 17.97 19.15
N CYS A 561 28.81 16.70 18.76
CA CYS A 561 27.65 15.97 18.25
C CYS A 561 27.13 14.95 19.27
N ILE A 562 25.87 15.09 19.68
CA ILE A 562 25.18 14.15 20.57
C ILE A 562 24.07 13.44 19.79
N GLY A 563 24.04 12.11 19.88
CA GLY A 563 22.98 11.28 19.30
C GLY A 563 22.07 10.71 20.38
N LEU A 564 20.80 11.10 20.36
CA LEU A 564 19.74 10.42 21.10
C LEU A 564 19.04 9.45 20.15
N LEU A 565 19.42 8.18 20.24
CA LEU A 565 19.19 7.16 19.21
C LEU A 565 18.41 5.96 19.76
N GLY A 566 17.85 5.16 18.88
CA GLY A 566 17.17 3.90 19.21
C GLY A 566 17.76 2.69 18.51
N LYS A 567 17.25 1.49 18.84
CA LYS A 567 17.72 0.21 18.29
C LYS A 567 19.21 0.01 18.55
N GLU A 568 20.00 -0.14 17.49
CA GLU A 568 21.45 -0.29 17.51
C GLU A 568 22.18 1.04 17.17
N GLY A 569 21.48 2.17 17.14
CA GLY A 569 22.04 3.50 16.86
C GLY A 569 22.25 3.84 15.38
N GLY A 570 22.39 2.84 14.50
CA GLY A 570 22.53 3.05 13.06
C GLY A 570 23.76 3.89 12.65
N PRO A 571 23.85 4.33 11.38
CA PRO A 571 24.99 5.13 10.89
C PRO A 571 25.20 6.47 11.63
N ALA A 572 24.18 6.99 12.31
CA ALA A 572 24.30 8.23 13.08
C ALA A 572 25.25 8.08 14.28
N SER A 573 25.30 6.91 14.93
CA SER A 573 26.12 6.72 16.14
C SER A 573 27.61 6.90 15.87
N GLU A 574 28.09 6.48 14.70
CA GLU A 574 29.48 6.63 14.24
C GLU A 574 29.91 8.09 14.05
N LEU A 575 28.96 9.02 13.95
CA LEU A 575 29.22 10.44 13.71
C LEU A 575 29.02 11.31 14.96
N THR A 576 28.59 10.71 16.06
CA THR A 576 28.36 11.39 17.34
C THR A 576 29.57 11.22 18.25
N ASP A 577 29.87 12.24 19.05
CA ASP A 577 30.88 12.18 20.09
C ASP A 577 30.31 11.47 21.34
N VAL A 578 29.00 11.61 21.60
CA VAL A 578 28.27 10.84 22.61
C VAL A 578 26.98 10.29 22.03
N SER A 579 26.75 8.98 22.20
CA SER A 579 25.55 8.27 21.75
C SER A 579 24.76 7.72 22.93
N ILE A 580 23.55 8.23 23.12
CA ILE A 580 22.54 7.71 24.04
C ILE A 580 21.63 6.77 23.23
N ILE A 581 21.90 5.47 23.27
CA ILE A 581 21.17 4.47 22.47
C ILE A 581 20.14 3.74 23.35
N VAL A 582 18.86 3.98 23.12
CA VAL A 582 17.76 3.28 23.81
C VAL A 582 17.68 1.83 23.30
N PRO A 583 17.87 0.82 24.17
CA PRO A 583 17.96 -0.59 23.80
C PRO A 583 16.57 -1.22 23.57
N SER A 584 15.84 -0.73 22.59
CA SER A 584 14.53 -1.26 22.18
C SER A 584 14.39 -1.24 20.65
N ASN A 585 13.60 -2.17 20.12
CA ASN A 585 13.22 -2.23 18.70
C ASN A 585 11.87 -1.56 18.41
N GLU A 586 11.14 -1.16 19.46
CA GLU A 586 9.83 -0.52 19.37
C GLU A 586 9.96 1.00 19.39
N THR A 587 9.54 1.65 18.30
CA THR A 587 9.65 3.11 18.13
C THR A 587 8.98 3.91 19.25
N SER A 588 7.80 3.49 19.73
CA SER A 588 7.08 4.16 20.82
C SER A 588 7.85 4.13 22.13
N ARG A 589 8.34 2.95 22.53
CA ARG A 589 9.16 2.77 23.74
C ARG A 589 10.46 3.57 23.67
N ILE A 590 11.05 3.65 22.48
CA ILE A 590 12.24 4.46 22.24
C ILE A 590 11.92 5.94 22.50
N GLN A 591 10.88 6.49 21.88
CA GLN A 591 10.47 7.89 22.04
C GLN A 591 10.14 8.25 23.50
N GLU A 592 9.42 7.39 24.21
CA GLU A 592 9.09 7.60 25.63
C GLU A 592 10.35 7.71 26.51
N VAL A 593 11.35 6.86 26.28
CA VAL A 593 12.64 6.97 26.99
C VAL A 593 13.45 8.17 26.52
N GLN A 594 13.40 8.51 25.22
CA GLN A 594 14.08 9.70 24.70
C GLN A 594 13.53 10.98 25.36
N LEU A 595 12.21 11.10 25.50
CA LEU A 595 11.58 12.21 26.22
C LEU A 595 12.02 12.27 27.69
N LEU A 596 12.03 11.13 28.39
CA LEU A 596 12.56 11.04 29.76
C LEU A 596 14.01 11.53 29.85
N VAL A 597 14.86 11.11 28.90
CA VAL A 597 16.26 11.55 28.84
C VAL A 597 16.35 13.06 28.62
N LEU A 598 15.53 13.64 27.74
CA LEU A 598 15.53 15.09 27.50
C LEU A 598 15.15 15.86 28.77
N HIS A 599 14.18 15.41 29.56
CA HIS A 599 13.87 16.00 30.87
C HIS A 599 15.03 15.89 31.85
N VAL A 600 15.70 14.73 31.91
CA VAL A 600 16.89 14.53 32.76
C VAL A 600 18.04 15.45 32.34
N LEU A 601 18.28 15.59 31.03
CA LEU A 601 19.28 16.51 30.49
C LEU A 601 18.95 17.94 30.90
N SER A 602 17.71 18.39 30.70
CA SER A 602 17.25 19.73 31.10
C SER A 602 17.51 19.99 32.58
N HIS A 603 17.14 19.04 33.46
CA HIS A 603 17.37 19.15 34.90
C HIS A 603 18.87 19.26 35.24
N LEU A 604 19.71 18.37 34.70
CA LEU A 604 21.15 18.35 34.99
C LEU A 604 21.88 19.59 34.48
N ILE A 605 21.51 20.09 33.29
CA ILE A 605 22.05 21.34 32.73
C ILE A 605 21.62 22.51 33.61
N GLU A 606 20.35 22.58 33.98
CA GLU A 606 19.78 23.67 34.76
C GLU A 606 20.40 23.77 36.15
N GLN A 607 20.62 22.64 36.84
CA GLN A 607 21.30 22.63 38.14
C GLN A 607 22.69 23.28 38.08
N GLN A 608 23.46 23.03 37.01
CA GLN A 608 24.80 23.60 36.86
C GLN A 608 24.75 25.09 36.51
N ILE A 609 23.82 25.49 35.63
CA ILE A 609 23.64 26.90 35.26
C ILE A 609 23.19 27.76 36.45
N VAL A 610 22.31 27.25 37.32
CA VAL A 610 21.85 28.00 38.49
C VAL A 610 23.00 28.28 39.46
N VAL A 611 23.89 27.31 39.66
CA VAL A 611 25.09 27.50 40.51
C VAL A 611 25.99 28.59 39.91
N ASP A 612 26.26 28.53 38.60
CA ASP A 612 27.05 29.55 37.91
C ASP A 612 26.40 30.94 37.97
N ASP A 613 25.09 31.03 37.79
CA ASP A 613 24.34 32.29 37.84
C ASP A 613 24.40 32.89 39.28
N LEU A 614 24.31 32.06 40.32
CA LEU A 614 24.44 32.49 41.73
C LEU A 614 25.86 32.92 42.09
N ASP A 615 26.89 32.19 41.65
CA ASP A 615 28.30 32.57 41.84
C ASP A 615 28.61 33.88 41.11
N THR A 616 28.06 34.06 39.91
CA THR A 616 28.18 35.31 39.15
C THR A 616 27.51 36.47 39.90
N ILE A 617 26.32 36.25 40.49
CA ILE A 617 25.62 37.26 41.30
C ILE A 617 26.44 37.61 42.55
N GLN A 618 26.96 36.63 43.29
CA GLN A 618 27.80 36.87 44.48
C GLN A 618 29.10 37.62 44.15
N ILE A 619 29.76 37.28 43.04
CA ILE A 619 30.94 38.01 42.56
C ILE A 619 30.56 39.45 42.21
N THR A 620 29.42 39.69 41.54
CA THR A 620 28.98 41.06 41.23
C THR A 620 28.55 41.86 42.46
N GLU A 621 27.99 41.24 43.50
CA GLU A 621 27.68 41.91 44.77
C GLU A 621 28.96 42.24 45.56
N GLU A 622 29.94 41.33 45.63
CA GLU A 622 31.26 41.64 46.22
C GLU A 622 32.03 42.70 45.43
N TRP A 623 31.89 42.73 44.10
CA TRP A 623 32.50 43.75 43.24
C TRP A 623 31.82 45.12 43.41
N SER A 624 30.48 45.13 43.53
CA SER A 624 29.67 46.33 43.78
C SER A 624 29.96 46.97 45.13
N ILE A 625 30.17 46.17 46.18
CA ILE A 625 30.49 46.66 47.54
C ILE A 625 31.92 47.22 47.62
N LYS A 626 32.87 46.73 46.81
CA LYS A 626 34.27 47.22 46.81
C LYS A 626 34.55 48.40 45.89
N HIS A 627 33.71 48.69 44.88
CA HIS A 627 33.99 49.72 43.87
C HIS A 627 33.08 50.97 43.90
N PHE A 628 32.13 51.05 44.84
CA PHE A 628 31.34 52.27 45.08
C PHE A 628 31.74 52.96 46.39
N GLN A 629 33.01 53.32 46.52
CA GLN A 629 33.42 54.42 47.38
C GLN A 629 34.16 55.49 46.55
N VAL A 630 33.54 56.68 46.49
CA VAL A 630 34.11 58.01 46.15
C VAL A 630 34.28 58.25 44.62
N GLN A 631 33.86 59.33 43.95
CA GLN A 631 33.56 60.74 44.25
C GLN A 631 32.70 61.32 43.10
N GLY A 632 31.84 62.31 43.36
CA GLY A 632 30.86 62.80 42.38
C GLY A 632 31.36 63.80 41.33
N LEU A 633 30.53 64.05 40.30
CA LEU A 633 30.42 65.34 39.59
C LEU A 633 29.21 65.36 38.61
N ALA A 634 28.30 66.31 38.88
CA ALA A 634 27.52 67.17 37.97
C ALA A 634 26.71 66.63 36.76
N LYS A 635 25.38 66.87 36.88
CA LYS A 635 24.46 67.63 35.99
C LYS A 635 24.34 67.30 34.47
N ASN A 636 23.08 67.04 34.09
CA ASN A 636 22.24 67.64 33.00
C ASN A 636 21.55 66.59 32.09
N VAL A 637 20.20 66.49 32.14
CA VAL A 637 19.21 67.03 31.17
C VAL A 637 19.18 66.19 29.86
N ASN A 638 18.08 65.67 29.30
CA ASN A 638 16.66 66.02 29.29
C ASN A 638 15.80 64.81 28.84
N LYS A 639 14.55 64.73 29.32
CA LYS A 639 13.50 63.84 28.80
C LYS A 639 12.82 64.48 27.58
N ARG A 640 12.61 63.74 26.49
CA ARG A 640 11.53 64.03 25.52
C ARG A 640 10.74 62.76 25.18
N LYS A 641 9.46 62.79 25.58
CA LYS A 641 8.37 61.91 25.17
C LYS A 641 8.05 62.14 23.69
N ILE A 642 7.71 61.07 22.96
CA ILE A 642 6.90 61.16 21.73
C ILE A 642 5.57 60.47 22.01
N LYS A 643 4.50 61.24 21.85
CA LYS A 643 3.09 60.82 21.92
C LYS A 643 2.68 60.26 20.55
N HIS A 644 1.83 59.22 20.60
CA HIS A 644 0.98 58.76 19.51
C HIS A 644 0.05 59.89 19.00
N GLU A 645 -0.06 60.00 17.68
CA GLU A 645 -1.23 60.56 17.02
C GLU A 645 -1.78 59.57 16.00
N SER A 646 -3.11 59.52 15.95
CA SER A 646 -3.97 58.64 15.19
C SER A 646 -5.00 59.51 14.48
N THR A 647 -5.11 59.42 13.15
CA THR A 647 -6.32 59.66 12.33
C THR A 647 -5.92 59.49 10.84
N LYS A 648 -6.44 58.48 10.14
CA LYS A 648 -7.69 58.40 9.35
C LYS A 648 -7.65 59.12 7.98
N CYS A 649 -7.93 58.29 6.96
CA CYS A 649 -8.62 58.50 5.67
C CYS A 649 -8.21 59.69 4.78
N ASP A 650 -7.75 59.37 3.57
CA ASP A 650 -8.63 59.15 2.41
C ASP A 650 -8.18 57.92 1.60
#